data_AF-A0A930NKC4-F1
#
_entry.id   AF-A0A930NKC4-F1
#
_cell.length_a   1.000
_cell.length_b   1.000
_cell.length_c   1.000
_cell.angle_alpha   90.00
_cell.angle_beta   90.00
_cell.angle_gamma   90.00
#
_symmetry.space_group_name_H-M   'P 1'
#
loop_
_entity.id
_entity.type
_entity.pdbx_description
1 polymer ?
#
loop_
_entity_poly.entity_id
_entity_poly.type
_entity_poly.pdbx_seq_one_letter_code
_entity_poly.pdbx_strand_id
1 'polypeptide(L)'
;MKRTKTYSIITGWVACLLLLMLAACNVPHVQEVDELNDKAYALHYRNLDSVRIYADKAYGLAGSYDAGKAEALNNLAFVDLMKMRFTEAYAKLDSVLKITDNQVELLVADIQFMRLCQRESLNKEFYDYYEKAQKRIHRIEEDEKLLSPRQRRRMVYARSEFAIVTSTYYYYVGLEQPSIKAISQINPDGEIQTDMAQLLAYYYNIGSGGIINTNSQKAIEQKEFEYLIRCYMLARQHNFPYWEANSLQAISELILNDKSRATLMHDNLPSFQYINLDNMPEKLLAGNLAQRSLHIFQRYGDVYQTAGCYRTLASCYWKIKDYRSAIICLNKALHDNPAIKQAPDLVASIREQLSVTYSAINNKQQSDYNRNIYLDLQDETRQDRYLTSRAEQLERTSKQLNLIIIAVALSIFFVLASLVLFHYLRRRKDTQGSLDDLLLPLEQWRHNNEKHMAELADKYEEVSEQLVINKLHLTDNKRKHLEQRAKISLVNGVIPLIDRMLHEIEKLKKGGESDAVQAERYTYIRELTDKINELNAVLTEWIQLRQGKLSLHIESFPIQQVFDIVKKGRMGFHMKGIDLRVEDTKAVVKADRVLTLFMVNTLADNARKFTEKGGKVTISSIEEPDYVEISVADTGCGLTEEEQQHIFDHKPIHDQKDSASHGFGLMNCNGIINKYKKISQIFSVCEMGVESEKDKGSRFFFRLPKGISRVLLAFVLATASLLTAQARPTRASDKATALAKKDYNTLAGIYADSAYFSNINGSYSKTLAYADTCRYYLNLHYLQLRPKGKELMKRLGSLSIVPAEIKWYHDSLPMNYGIILDIRNESAVAALALHEWEVYKYNNSVYTHLFKERYADNSLGEYCRMMMKSETNKNVAVALLVLFLLSIFPVYYVMYYRHRLSYQFCLERVKQINTILLSDVSEENKLREVEKGVSDRFPERLLAIVNQIKEALIASVEENQKSQSDIEMLEDEVRCVEYENERLHISNSILDNCLSTLKHETMYYPSRIRQLVDEPDGQLEAIDELAIYYKELYQILSQQAMSQVESVKLVSRPVDITTLVSPSKLTTTFESPLISGDPVFLAYLFDILYLINNNQPLTVTAEEHQPGYVTLHVIMSTLTLSDDVCRDLFQPSADRLMFFICRQIARDNGESTNKRGCGISANATPNGVRIDVVLAKAN
;
A
#
# COMPACT_ATOMS: atom_id res chain seq x y z
N MET A 1 76.48 -22.31 -19.97
CA MET A 1 75.17 -22.90 -20.39
C MET A 1 74.05 -21.87 -20.29
N LYS A 2 73.76 -21.05 -21.32
CA LYS A 2 72.71 -20.01 -21.26
C LYS A 2 71.78 -19.88 -22.49
N ARG A 3 71.89 -20.75 -23.51
CA ARG A 3 71.02 -20.73 -24.72
C ARG A 3 69.95 -21.84 -24.79
N THR A 4 70.02 -22.87 -23.94
CA THR A 4 69.12 -24.04 -24.03
C THR A 4 67.82 -23.95 -23.23
N LYS A 5 67.73 -23.10 -22.18
CA LYS A 5 66.48 -22.95 -21.40
C LYS A 5 65.40 -22.10 -22.09
N THR A 6 65.76 -21.15 -22.94
CA THR A 6 64.77 -20.29 -23.63
C THR A 6 63.99 -21.05 -24.71
N TYR A 7 64.65 -21.92 -25.48
CA TYR A 7 63.96 -22.73 -26.51
C TYR A 7 62.86 -23.62 -25.92
N SER A 8 63.11 -24.30 -24.79
CA SER A 8 62.13 -25.16 -24.13
C SER A 8 60.86 -24.41 -23.69
N ILE A 9 60.98 -23.13 -23.34
CA ILE A 9 59.83 -22.30 -22.94
C ILE A 9 59.04 -21.86 -24.18
N ILE A 10 59.74 -21.44 -25.24
CA ILE A 10 59.10 -21.03 -26.50
C ILE A 10 58.36 -22.20 -27.15
N THR A 11 58.93 -23.42 -27.17
CA THR A 11 58.23 -24.61 -27.66
C THR A 11 57.02 -24.98 -26.82
N GLY A 12 57.07 -24.78 -25.50
CA GLY A 12 55.91 -24.97 -24.62
C GLY A 12 54.78 -23.99 -24.92
N TRP A 13 55.10 -22.70 -25.09
CA TRP A 13 54.12 -21.68 -25.47
C TRP A 13 53.51 -21.91 -26.85
N VAL A 14 54.31 -22.32 -27.85
CA VAL A 14 53.82 -22.67 -29.19
C VAL A 14 52.94 -23.93 -29.15
N ALA A 15 53.27 -24.93 -28.33
CA ALA A 15 52.43 -26.11 -28.12
C ALA A 15 51.09 -25.76 -27.45
N CYS A 16 51.08 -24.89 -26.44
CA CYS A 16 49.84 -24.39 -25.83
C CYS A 16 49.00 -23.57 -26.82
N LEU A 17 49.62 -22.73 -27.66
CA LEU A 17 48.93 -21.99 -28.72
C LEU A 17 48.32 -22.92 -29.78
N LEU A 18 49.03 -23.99 -30.17
CA LEU A 18 48.49 -25.01 -31.09
C LEU A 18 47.35 -25.82 -30.45
N LEU A 19 47.43 -26.14 -29.15
CA LEU A 19 46.33 -26.78 -28.42
C LEU A 19 45.11 -25.86 -28.29
N LEU A 20 45.29 -24.56 -28.08
CA LEU A 20 44.20 -23.57 -28.08
C LEU A 20 43.58 -23.41 -29.48
N MET A 21 44.38 -23.45 -30.55
CA MET A 21 43.88 -23.45 -31.93
C MET A 21 43.14 -24.75 -32.30
N LEU A 22 43.50 -25.89 -31.70
CA LEU A 22 42.79 -27.16 -31.85
C LEU A 22 41.56 -27.28 -30.94
N ALA A 23 41.45 -26.46 -29.90
CA ALA A 23 40.26 -26.35 -29.06
C ALA A 23 39.12 -25.56 -29.71
N ALA A 24 39.37 -24.93 -30.88
CA ALA A 24 38.35 -24.32 -31.73
C ALA A 24 37.50 -25.39 -32.44
N CYS A 25 36.74 -26.16 -31.66
CA CYS A 25 35.79 -27.15 -32.14
C CYS A 25 34.71 -26.45 -32.98
N ASN A 26 34.85 -26.54 -34.31
CA ASN A 26 33.86 -26.02 -35.24
C ASN A 26 32.56 -26.83 -35.08
N VAL A 27 31.57 -26.26 -34.38
CA VAL A 27 30.35 -26.97 -33.99
C VAL A 27 29.61 -27.39 -35.28
N PRO A 28 29.39 -28.70 -35.50
CA PRO A 28 28.66 -29.14 -36.68
C PRO A 28 27.21 -28.63 -36.61
N HIS A 29 26.58 -28.43 -37.77
CA HIS A 29 25.19 -27.98 -37.91
C HIS A 29 24.85 -26.52 -37.53
N VAL A 30 25.82 -25.63 -37.21
CA VAL A 30 25.52 -24.20 -36.93
C VAL A 30 24.65 -23.55 -38.03
N GLN A 31 25.03 -23.66 -39.30
CA GLN A 31 24.24 -23.13 -40.42
C GLN A 31 22.85 -23.80 -40.54
N GLU A 32 22.76 -25.11 -40.26
CA GLU A 32 21.51 -25.86 -40.36
C GLU A 32 20.51 -25.45 -39.27
N VAL A 33 20.99 -25.23 -38.04
CA VAL A 33 20.24 -24.68 -36.91
C VAL A 33 19.76 -23.25 -37.23
N ASP A 34 20.64 -22.42 -37.78
CA ASP A 34 20.34 -21.08 -38.27
C ASP A 34 19.22 -21.08 -39.31
N GLU A 35 19.32 -21.93 -40.33
CA GLU A 35 18.32 -22.07 -41.37
C GLU A 35 16.99 -22.63 -40.85
N LEU A 36 17.01 -23.54 -39.88
CA LEU A 36 15.81 -24.06 -39.22
C LEU A 36 15.12 -22.96 -38.39
N ASN A 37 15.88 -22.08 -37.75
CA ASN A 37 15.34 -20.91 -37.05
C ASN A 37 14.79 -19.84 -38.01
N ASP A 38 15.45 -19.54 -39.15
CA ASP A 38 14.89 -18.66 -40.18
C ASP A 38 13.55 -19.25 -40.72
N LYS A 39 13.50 -20.58 -40.94
CA LYS A 39 12.27 -21.30 -41.36
C LYS A 39 11.17 -21.26 -40.28
N ALA A 40 11.53 -21.37 -38.99
CA ALA A 40 10.59 -21.22 -37.89
C ALA A 40 10.02 -19.79 -37.82
N TYR A 41 10.88 -18.76 -37.85
CA TYR A 41 10.48 -17.36 -37.83
C TYR A 41 9.56 -16.99 -39.00
N ALA A 42 9.92 -17.39 -40.22
CA ALA A 42 9.13 -17.14 -41.44
C ALA A 42 7.71 -17.76 -41.41
N LEU A 43 7.42 -18.64 -40.45
CA LEU A 43 6.13 -19.31 -40.28
C LEU A 43 5.31 -18.78 -39.07
N HIS A 44 5.86 -17.87 -38.25
CA HIS A 44 5.21 -17.30 -37.05
C HIS A 44 3.73 -17.00 -37.28
N TYR A 45 3.45 -16.01 -38.13
CA TYR A 45 2.11 -15.52 -38.45
C TYR A 45 1.42 -16.32 -39.57
N ARG A 46 1.83 -17.58 -39.78
CA ARG A 46 1.31 -18.49 -40.82
C ARG A 46 0.82 -19.83 -40.28
N ASN A 47 1.63 -20.55 -39.49
CA ASN A 47 1.28 -21.87 -38.98
C ASN A 47 2.09 -22.23 -37.71
N LEU A 48 1.48 -22.07 -36.53
CA LEU A 48 2.14 -22.27 -35.23
C LEU A 48 2.73 -23.67 -35.03
N ASP A 49 2.12 -24.72 -35.57
CA ASP A 49 2.61 -26.09 -35.41
C ASP A 49 3.88 -26.32 -36.23
N SER A 50 3.99 -25.70 -37.41
CA SER A 50 5.21 -25.74 -38.22
C SER A 50 6.34 -24.92 -37.58
N VAL A 51 6.04 -23.77 -36.96
CA VAL A 51 7.01 -23.00 -36.16
C VAL A 51 7.63 -23.90 -35.09
N ARG A 52 6.78 -24.61 -34.31
CA ARG A 52 7.22 -25.57 -33.30
C ARG A 52 8.09 -26.67 -33.91
N ILE A 53 7.64 -27.33 -34.98
CA ILE A 53 8.39 -28.43 -35.62
C ILE A 53 9.79 -28.01 -36.09
N TYR A 54 9.97 -26.78 -36.61
CA TYR A 54 11.28 -26.29 -37.02
C TYR A 54 12.13 -25.82 -35.83
N ALA A 55 11.53 -25.17 -34.83
CA ALA A 55 12.24 -24.72 -33.64
C ALA A 55 12.67 -25.88 -32.72
N ASP A 56 11.85 -26.91 -32.53
CA ASP A 56 12.23 -28.13 -31.79
C ASP A 56 13.43 -28.84 -32.46
N LYS A 57 13.47 -28.86 -33.81
CA LYS A 57 14.62 -29.38 -34.57
C LYS A 57 15.85 -28.52 -34.41
N ALA A 58 15.73 -27.19 -34.51
CA ALA A 58 16.84 -26.26 -34.28
C ALA A 58 17.42 -26.43 -32.86
N TYR A 59 16.55 -26.50 -31.85
CA TYR A 59 16.94 -26.71 -30.45
C TYR A 59 17.67 -28.04 -30.24
N GLY A 60 17.17 -29.13 -30.83
CA GLY A 60 17.78 -30.46 -30.76
C GLY A 60 19.13 -30.56 -31.48
N LEU A 61 19.29 -29.88 -32.62
CA LEU A 61 20.53 -29.87 -33.40
C LEU A 61 21.58 -28.87 -32.89
N ALA A 62 21.18 -27.86 -32.11
CA ALA A 62 22.08 -26.80 -31.64
C ALA A 62 23.29 -27.31 -30.85
N GLY A 63 23.14 -28.37 -30.05
CA GLY A 63 24.23 -28.91 -29.23
C GLY A 63 24.81 -27.85 -28.26
N SER A 64 25.99 -27.34 -28.57
CA SER A 64 26.70 -26.25 -27.88
C SER A 64 26.67 -24.90 -28.62
N TYR A 65 25.77 -24.72 -29.60
CA TYR A 65 25.53 -23.44 -30.26
C TYR A 65 24.42 -22.66 -29.53
N ASP A 66 24.78 -22.04 -28.41
CA ASP A 66 23.82 -21.47 -27.46
C ASP A 66 22.98 -20.32 -28.04
N ALA A 67 23.50 -19.56 -29.01
CA ALA A 67 22.73 -18.53 -29.70
C ALA A 67 21.60 -19.12 -30.57
N GLY A 68 21.87 -20.17 -31.36
CA GLY A 68 20.83 -20.84 -32.15
C GLY A 68 19.81 -21.58 -31.27
N LYS A 69 20.27 -22.11 -30.13
CA LYS A 69 19.42 -22.70 -29.09
C LYS A 69 18.50 -21.68 -28.42
N ALA A 70 19.00 -20.46 -28.19
CA ALA A 70 18.22 -19.34 -27.66
C ALA A 70 17.18 -18.84 -28.68
N GLU A 71 17.56 -18.69 -29.95
CA GLU A 71 16.62 -18.32 -31.02
C GLU A 71 15.51 -19.38 -31.18
N ALA A 72 15.83 -20.67 -31.05
CA ALA A 72 14.85 -21.74 -31.05
C ALA A 72 13.88 -21.67 -29.85
N LEU A 73 14.38 -21.38 -28.64
CA LEU A 73 13.53 -21.14 -27.46
C LEU A 73 12.64 -19.90 -27.63
N ASN A 74 13.16 -18.81 -28.20
CA ASN A 74 12.39 -17.61 -28.55
C ASN A 74 11.27 -17.95 -29.55
N ASN A 75 11.53 -18.79 -30.55
CA ASN A 75 10.52 -19.26 -31.51
C ASN A 75 9.44 -20.16 -30.85
N LEU A 76 9.81 -20.98 -29.87
CA LEU A 76 8.87 -21.82 -29.12
C LEU A 76 8.01 -21.02 -28.14
N ALA A 77 8.60 -20.05 -27.43
CA ALA A 77 7.88 -19.15 -26.51
C ALA A 77 6.77 -18.37 -27.22
N PHE A 78 6.99 -17.93 -28.46
CA PHE A 78 5.97 -17.31 -29.32
C PHE A 78 4.77 -18.24 -29.56
N VAL A 79 5.00 -19.52 -29.87
CA VAL A 79 3.94 -20.53 -30.06
C VAL A 79 3.15 -20.80 -28.78
N ASP A 80 3.82 -20.74 -27.63
CA ASP A 80 3.19 -20.92 -26.32
C ASP A 80 2.38 -19.70 -25.90
N LEU A 81 2.86 -18.49 -26.20
CA LEU A 81 2.15 -17.22 -26.01
C LEU A 81 0.85 -17.17 -26.82
N MET A 82 0.90 -17.47 -28.12
CA MET A 82 -0.30 -17.46 -28.98
C MET A 82 -1.34 -18.51 -28.55
N LYS A 83 -0.88 -19.65 -28.03
CA LYS A 83 -1.73 -20.71 -27.46
C LYS A 83 -2.08 -20.49 -25.98
N MET A 84 -1.79 -19.31 -25.41
CA MET A 84 -2.03 -18.92 -24.01
C MET A 84 -1.54 -19.95 -22.96
N ARG A 85 -0.35 -20.51 -23.17
CA ARG A 85 0.34 -21.39 -22.21
C ARG A 85 1.49 -20.62 -21.57
N PHE A 86 1.16 -19.56 -20.83
CA PHE A 86 2.13 -18.56 -20.39
C PHE A 86 3.22 -19.14 -19.47
N THR A 87 2.90 -20.07 -18.56
CA THR A 87 3.89 -20.78 -17.74
C THR A 87 4.95 -21.52 -18.58
N GLU A 88 4.56 -22.11 -19.71
CA GLU A 88 5.48 -22.75 -20.65
C GLU A 88 6.34 -21.73 -21.42
N ALA A 89 5.82 -20.53 -21.67
CA ALA A 89 6.53 -19.45 -22.35
C ALA A 89 7.56 -18.81 -21.42
N TYR A 90 7.17 -18.41 -20.20
CA TYR A 90 8.08 -17.90 -19.17
C TYR A 90 9.26 -18.84 -18.96
N ALA A 91 9.03 -20.14 -18.77
CA ALA A 91 10.09 -21.13 -18.56
C ALA A 91 11.10 -21.23 -19.74
N LYS A 92 10.66 -20.95 -20.98
CA LYS A 92 11.54 -20.94 -22.16
C LYS A 92 12.33 -19.63 -22.27
N LEU A 93 11.70 -18.49 -22.01
CA LEU A 93 12.38 -17.19 -21.99
C LEU A 93 13.39 -17.10 -20.83
N ASP A 94 13.04 -17.59 -19.64
CA ASP A 94 13.94 -17.77 -18.50
C ASP A 94 15.11 -18.71 -18.80
N SER A 95 14.96 -19.61 -19.78
CA SER A 95 16.05 -20.46 -20.26
C SER A 95 16.95 -19.70 -21.24
N VAL A 96 16.39 -18.86 -22.13
CA VAL A 96 17.18 -17.95 -23.00
C VAL A 96 18.12 -17.08 -22.16
N LEU A 97 17.60 -16.46 -21.09
CA LEU A 97 18.38 -15.61 -20.18
C LEU A 97 19.55 -16.32 -19.46
N LYS A 98 19.57 -17.67 -19.45
CA LYS A 98 20.58 -18.49 -18.76
C LYS A 98 21.53 -19.21 -19.70
N ILE A 99 21.17 -19.32 -20.98
CA ILE A 99 21.89 -20.15 -21.97
C ILE A 99 22.81 -19.31 -22.86
N THR A 100 22.43 -18.09 -23.25
CA THR A 100 23.21 -17.27 -24.20
C THR A 100 23.61 -15.90 -23.66
N ASP A 101 24.75 -15.41 -24.15
CA ASP A 101 25.23 -14.02 -24.01
C ASP A 101 24.86 -13.14 -25.23
N ASN A 102 24.26 -13.71 -26.28
CA ASN A 102 23.89 -13.00 -27.51
C ASN A 102 22.82 -11.94 -27.21
N GLN A 103 23.24 -10.67 -27.23
CA GLN A 103 22.39 -9.54 -26.85
C GLN A 103 21.15 -9.38 -27.73
N VAL A 104 21.16 -9.84 -28.99
CA VAL A 104 19.98 -9.75 -29.86
C VAL A 104 18.91 -10.77 -29.46
N GLU A 105 19.30 -12.00 -29.10
CA GLU A 105 18.35 -13.02 -28.63
C GLU A 105 17.86 -12.75 -27.21
N LEU A 106 18.69 -12.14 -26.37
CA LEU A 106 18.28 -11.62 -25.06
C LEU A 106 17.29 -10.44 -25.21
N LEU A 107 17.48 -9.55 -26.20
CA LEU A 107 16.52 -8.48 -26.49
C LEU A 107 15.17 -9.05 -26.94
N VAL A 108 15.17 -10.04 -27.83
CA VAL A 108 13.93 -10.72 -28.25
C VAL A 108 13.25 -11.40 -27.07
N ALA A 109 13.99 -11.96 -26.11
CA ALA A 109 13.42 -12.51 -24.90
C ALA A 109 12.79 -11.42 -24.00
N ASP A 110 13.50 -10.31 -23.73
CA ASP A 110 12.97 -9.17 -22.97
C ASP A 110 11.64 -8.64 -23.57
N ILE A 111 11.56 -8.52 -24.90
CA ILE A 111 10.34 -8.09 -25.62
C ILE A 111 9.22 -9.15 -25.50
N GLN A 112 9.53 -10.44 -25.54
CA GLN A 112 8.51 -11.47 -25.35
C GLN A 112 7.98 -11.52 -23.91
N PHE A 113 8.81 -11.25 -22.89
CA PHE A 113 8.31 -11.05 -21.53
C PHE A 113 7.37 -9.84 -21.46
N MET A 114 7.69 -8.70 -22.10
CA MET A 114 6.75 -7.56 -22.22
C MET A 114 5.41 -7.98 -22.83
N ARG A 115 5.40 -8.85 -23.86
CA ARG A 115 4.16 -9.38 -24.46
C ARG A 115 3.37 -10.28 -23.51
N LEU A 116 4.02 -11.12 -22.70
CA LEU A 116 3.34 -11.93 -21.68
C LEU A 116 2.70 -11.03 -20.62
N CYS A 117 3.48 -10.12 -20.01
CA CYS A 117 2.98 -9.18 -19.00
C CYS A 117 1.83 -8.31 -19.53
N GLN A 118 1.87 -7.89 -20.80
CA GLN A 118 0.75 -7.19 -21.46
C GLN A 118 -0.51 -8.06 -21.60
N ARG A 119 -0.38 -9.37 -21.87
CA ARG A 119 -1.53 -10.28 -21.99
C ARG A 119 -2.16 -10.61 -20.63
N GLU A 120 -1.36 -10.68 -19.58
CA GLU A 120 -1.78 -10.97 -18.20
C GLU A 120 -2.12 -9.70 -17.38
N SER A 121 -1.97 -8.52 -17.99
CA SER A 121 -2.16 -7.20 -17.37
C SER A 121 -1.21 -6.89 -16.19
N LEU A 122 -0.03 -7.53 -16.15
CA LEU A 122 1.03 -7.35 -15.15
C LEU A 122 1.86 -6.08 -15.45
N ASN A 123 1.28 -4.91 -15.17
CA ASN A 123 1.82 -3.61 -15.61
C ASN A 123 3.22 -3.31 -15.02
N LYS A 124 3.49 -3.72 -13.77
CA LYS A 124 4.77 -3.49 -13.11
C LYS A 124 5.89 -4.29 -13.79
N GLU A 125 5.69 -5.60 -13.94
CA GLU A 125 6.64 -6.51 -14.57
C GLU A 125 6.88 -6.12 -16.03
N PHE A 126 5.85 -5.64 -16.76
CA PHE A 126 6.01 -5.05 -18.09
C PHE A 126 7.08 -3.95 -18.10
N TYR A 127 7.05 -3.03 -17.14
CA TYR A 127 8.02 -1.93 -17.06
C TYR A 127 9.43 -2.42 -16.70
N ASP A 128 9.54 -3.43 -15.82
CA ASP A 128 10.81 -4.08 -15.48
C ASP A 128 11.48 -4.75 -16.71
N TYR A 129 10.71 -5.27 -17.68
CA TYR A 129 11.23 -5.80 -18.95
C TYR A 129 11.43 -4.74 -20.03
N TYR A 130 10.56 -3.73 -20.10
CA TYR A 130 10.73 -2.55 -20.97
C TYR A 130 12.07 -1.86 -20.71
N GLU A 131 12.43 -1.63 -19.44
CA GLU A 131 13.70 -1.03 -19.05
C GLU A 131 14.92 -1.88 -19.43
N LYS A 132 14.82 -3.22 -19.39
CA LYS A 132 15.88 -4.13 -19.84
C LYS A 132 16.04 -4.05 -21.36
N ALA A 133 14.93 -4.14 -22.10
CA ALA A 133 14.91 -4.05 -23.56
C ALA A 133 15.47 -2.71 -24.05
N GLN A 134 15.03 -1.58 -23.47
CA GLN A 134 15.52 -0.25 -23.87
C GLN A 134 17.04 -0.08 -23.62
N LYS A 135 17.55 -0.53 -22.47
CA LYS A 135 18.99 -0.50 -22.16
C LYS A 135 19.79 -1.40 -23.10
N ARG A 136 19.23 -2.55 -23.49
CA ARG A 136 19.89 -3.49 -24.42
C ARG A 136 19.88 -2.99 -25.86
N ILE A 137 18.79 -2.37 -26.33
CA ILE A 137 18.73 -1.65 -27.62
C ILE A 137 19.84 -0.60 -27.68
N HIS A 138 19.91 0.29 -26.69
CA HIS A 138 20.90 1.36 -26.68
C HIS A 138 22.35 0.85 -26.75
N ARG A 139 22.67 -0.21 -26.00
CA ARG A 139 23.99 -0.85 -26.04
C ARG A 139 24.30 -1.54 -27.37
N ILE A 140 23.31 -2.17 -28.02
CA ILE A 140 23.48 -2.77 -29.35
C ILE A 140 23.69 -1.68 -30.42
N GLU A 141 23.14 -0.48 -30.22
CA GLU A 141 23.25 0.65 -31.14
C GLU A 141 24.64 1.30 -31.13
N GLU A 142 25.35 1.27 -30.00
CA GLU A 142 26.77 1.68 -29.94
C GLU A 142 27.66 0.80 -30.85
N ASP A 143 27.35 -0.50 -30.93
CA ASP A 143 28.09 -1.52 -31.68
C ASP A 143 27.44 -1.93 -33.03
N GLU A 144 26.43 -1.21 -33.54
CA GLU A 144 25.58 -1.63 -34.67
C GLU A 144 26.35 -2.05 -35.94
N LYS A 145 27.53 -1.45 -36.16
CA LYS A 145 28.43 -1.75 -37.30
C LYS A 145 29.08 -3.13 -37.24
N LEU A 146 29.11 -3.76 -36.06
CA LEU A 146 29.68 -5.10 -35.82
C LEU A 146 28.64 -6.22 -36.01
N LEU A 147 27.35 -5.88 -36.15
CA LEU A 147 26.27 -6.86 -36.32
C LEU A 147 26.39 -7.60 -37.66
N SER A 148 26.33 -8.94 -37.61
CA SER A 148 26.24 -9.77 -38.80
C SER A 148 24.95 -9.52 -39.60
N PRO A 149 24.90 -9.87 -40.90
CA PRO A 149 23.69 -9.75 -41.71
C PRO A 149 22.48 -10.53 -41.16
N ARG A 150 22.68 -11.61 -40.38
CA ARG A 150 21.60 -12.30 -39.63
C ARG A 150 21.11 -11.42 -38.48
N GLN A 151 22.03 -10.98 -37.63
CA GLN A 151 21.71 -10.15 -36.47
C GLN A 151 21.03 -8.84 -36.86
N ARG A 152 21.38 -8.22 -38.00
CA ARG A 152 20.66 -7.04 -38.49
C ARG A 152 19.19 -7.33 -38.82
N ARG A 153 18.87 -8.46 -39.48
CA ARG A 153 17.46 -8.88 -39.68
C ARG A 153 16.74 -9.10 -38.35
N ARG A 154 17.39 -9.78 -37.39
CA ARG A 154 16.85 -9.99 -36.03
C ARG A 154 16.63 -8.67 -35.29
N MET A 155 17.48 -7.66 -35.50
CA MET A 155 17.32 -6.31 -34.94
C MET A 155 16.22 -5.48 -35.60
N VAL A 156 15.95 -5.66 -36.91
CA VAL A 156 14.75 -5.07 -37.55
C VAL A 156 13.50 -5.55 -36.84
N TYR A 157 13.36 -6.88 -36.68
CA TYR A 157 12.27 -7.49 -35.90
C TYR A 157 12.21 -6.95 -34.47
N ALA A 158 13.32 -6.98 -33.72
CA ALA A 158 13.33 -6.57 -32.33
C ALA A 158 12.97 -5.09 -32.12
N ARG A 159 13.45 -4.18 -32.99
CA ARG A 159 13.11 -2.75 -32.92
C ARG A 159 11.63 -2.49 -33.20
N SER A 160 11.07 -3.08 -34.26
CA SER A 160 9.66 -2.85 -34.61
C SER A 160 8.71 -3.52 -33.61
N GLU A 161 9.03 -4.73 -33.15
CA GLU A 161 8.25 -5.45 -32.15
C GLU A 161 8.28 -4.71 -30.79
N PHE A 162 9.43 -4.19 -30.34
CA PHE A 162 9.52 -3.34 -29.14
C PHE A 162 8.63 -2.09 -29.24
N ALA A 163 8.72 -1.36 -30.36
CA ALA A 163 7.93 -0.15 -30.59
C ALA A 163 6.41 -0.43 -30.67
N ILE A 164 6.01 -1.53 -31.33
CA ILE A 164 4.61 -1.98 -31.40
C ILE A 164 4.11 -2.38 -30.01
N VAL A 165 4.80 -3.26 -29.29
CA VAL A 165 4.36 -3.76 -27.98
C VAL A 165 4.24 -2.62 -26.97
N THR A 166 5.18 -1.67 -27.00
CA THR A 166 5.15 -0.43 -26.20
C THR A 166 3.95 0.45 -26.56
N SER A 167 3.66 0.64 -27.85
CA SER A 167 2.48 1.39 -28.32
C SER A 167 1.18 0.74 -27.88
N THR A 168 1.01 -0.56 -28.13
CA THR A 168 -0.17 -1.34 -27.74
C THR A 168 -0.38 -1.32 -26.21
N TYR A 169 0.70 -1.37 -25.42
CA TYR A 169 0.63 -1.25 -23.97
C TYR A 169 0.11 0.13 -23.55
N TYR A 170 0.74 1.21 -24.03
CA TYR A 170 0.32 2.57 -23.71
C TYR A 170 -1.13 2.86 -24.14
N TYR A 171 -1.58 2.31 -25.26
CA TYR A 171 -2.99 2.37 -25.67
C TYR A 171 -3.93 1.73 -24.63
N TYR A 172 -3.66 0.49 -24.18
CA TYR A 172 -4.52 -0.20 -23.21
C TYR A 172 -4.51 0.41 -21.79
N VAL A 173 -3.43 1.09 -21.39
CA VAL A 173 -3.42 1.86 -20.12
C VAL A 173 -4.02 3.27 -20.24
N GLY A 174 -4.40 3.71 -21.46
CA GLY A 174 -5.06 5.01 -21.70
C GLY A 174 -4.12 6.19 -21.98
N LEU A 175 -2.86 5.91 -22.35
CA LEU A 175 -1.81 6.90 -22.60
C LEU A 175 -1.60 7.10 -24.11
N GLU A 176 -2.52 7.83 -24.75
CA GLU A 176 -2.53 8.09 -26.20
C GLU A 176 -1.19 8.67 -26.73
N GLN A 177 -0.66 9.71 -26.09
CA GLN A 177 0.53 10.42 -26.59
C GLN A 177 1.81 9.57 -26.50
N PRO A 178 2.10 8.84 -25.39
CA PRO A 178 3.13 7.81 -25.37
C PRO A 178 2.93 6.70 -26.42
N SER A 179 1.70 6.25 -26.66
CA SER A 179 1.42 5.24 -27.70
C SER A 179 1.79 5.73 -29.10
N ILE A 180 1.34 6.92 -29.48
CA ILE A 180 1.66 7.55 -30.77
C ILE A 180 3.18 7.74 -30.92
N LYS A 181 3.87 8.16 -29.84
CA LYS A 181 5.33 8.34 -29.82
C LYS A 181 6.11 7.02 -29.91
N ALA A 182 5.58 5.92 -29.38
CA ALA A 182 6.22 4.62 -29.51
C ALA A 182 6.19 4.15 -30.96
N ILE A 183 5.02 4.18 -31.61
CA ILE A 183 4.87 3.66 -32.97
C ILE A 183 5.49 4.56 -34.06
N SER A 184 5.63 5.87 -33.80
CA SER A 184 6.28 6.80 -34.74
C SER A 184 7.80 6.64 -34.86
N GLN A 185 8.41 5.77 -34.04
CA GLN A 185 9.81 5.35 -34.19
C GLN A 185 10.00 4.40 -35.38
N ILE A 186 8.92 3.74 -35.84
CA ILE A 186 8.96 2.87 -37.02
C ILE A 186 8.84 3.72 -38.28
N ASN A 187 9.90 3.73 -39.09
CA ASN A 187 9.87 4.25 -40.45
C ASN A 187 9.31 3.17 -41.42
N PRO A 188 8.08 3.31 -41.97
CA PRO A 188 7.49 2.32 -42.89
C PRO A 188 8.20 2.26 -44.26
N ASP A 189 9.01 3.26 -44.59
CA ASP A 189 9.82 3.34 -45.80
C ASP A 189 11.31 3.01 -45.53
N GLY A 190 11.60 2.44 -44.34
CA GLY A 190 12.93 1.99 -43.91
C GLY A 190 13.12 0.47 -43.91
N GLU A 191 14.08 -0.03 -43.12
CA GLU A 191 14.48 -1.45 -43.10
C GLU A 191 13.35 -2.43 -42.76
N ILE A 192 12.25 -1.99 -42.13
CA ILE A 192 11.06 -2.82 -41.86
C ILE A 192 10.42 -3.41 -43.13
N GLN A 193 10.64 -2.81 -44.32
CA GLN A 193 10.19 -3.42 -45.58
C GLN A 193 10.88 -4.76 -45.90
N THR A 194 12.01 -5.07 -45.25
CA THR A 194 12.65 -6.40 -45.33
C THR A 194 11.92 -7.47 -44.51
N ASP A 195 11.05 -7.08 -43.57
CA ASP A 195 10.22 -7.99 -42.77
C ASP A 195 8.72 -7.70 -43.00
N MET A 196 8.13 -8.46 -43.93
CA MET A 196 6.71 -8.35 -44.27
C MET A 196 5.78 -8.63 -43.07
N ALA A 197 6.19 -9.45 -42.09
CA ALA A 197 5.35 -9.72 -40.93
C ALA A 197 5.27 -8.50 -40.00
N GLN A 198 6.39 -7.80 -39.81
CA GLN A 198 6.45 -6.57 -39.03
C GLN A 198 5.82 -5.37 -39.76
N LEU A 199 5.95 -5.28 -41.09
CA LEU A 199 5.27 -4.25 -41.89
C LEU A 199 3.73 -4.39 -41.80
N LEU A 200 3.21 -5.62 -41.83
CA LEU A 200 1.79 -5.89 -41.61
C LEU A 200 1.35 -5.55 -40.17
N ALA A 201 2.19 -5.88 -39.18
CA ALA A 201 1.95 -5.53 -37.78
C ALA A 201 1.86 -4.02 -37.57
N TYR A 202 2.75 -3.24 -38.22
CA TYR A 202 2.70 -1.78 -38.22
C TYR A 202 1.39 -1.26 -38.83
N TYR A 203 1.04 -1.67 -40.06
CA TYR A 203 -0.20 -1.19 -40.70
C TYR A 203 -1.46 -1.54 -39.89
N TYR A 204 -1.51 -2.72 -39.26
CA TYR A 204 -2.61 -3.08 -38.36
C TYR A 204 -2.69 -2.15 -37.13
N ASN A 205 -1.58 -1.90 -36.45
CA ASN A 205 -1.58 -1.06 -35.25
C ASN A 205 -1.85 0.43 -35.55
N ILE A 206 -1.42 0.95 -36.71
CA ILE A 206 -1.85 2.29 -37.16
C ILE A 206 -3.36 2.32 -37.41
N GLY A 207 -3.92 1.28 -38.04
CA GLY A 207 -5.33 1.22 -38.42
C GLY A 207 -6.32 0.80 -37.30
N SER A 208 -5.85 0.22 -36.21
CA SER A 208 -6.69 -0.28 -35.10
C SER A 208 -6.27 0.19 -33.69
N GLY A 209 -5.11 0.84 -33.54
CA GLY A 209 -4.53 1.22 -32.25
C GLY A 209 -4.79 2.67 -31.80
N GLY A 210 -5.77 3.36 -32.41
CA GLY A 210 -6.13 4.73 -32.04
C GLY A 210 -5.05 5.79 -32.31
N ILE A 211 -4.08 5.50 -33.18
CA ILE A 211 -2.90 6.35 -33.42
C ILE A 211 -3.24 7.62 -34.21
N ILE A 212 -4.30 7.60 -35.00
CA ILE A 212 -4.61 8.63 -35.99
C ILE A 212 -5.34 9.82 -35.34
N ASN A 213 -4.56 10.78 -34.85
CA ASN A 213 -5.09 12.04 -34.33
C ASN A 213 -5.35 13.05 -35.48
N THR A 214 -6.61 13.34 -35.79
CA THR A 214 -7.02 14.40 -36.75
C THR A 214 -8.30 15.10 -36.31
N ASN A 215 -8.52 16.32 -36.81
CA ASN A 215 -9.60 17.23 -36.36
C ASN A 215 -11.05 16.77 -36.61
N SER A 216 -11.30 15.58 -37.19
CA SER A 216 -12.67 15.09 -37.42
C SER A 216 -12.75 13.57 -37.48
N GLN A 217 -13.80 12.99 -36.85
CA GLN A 217 -13.98 11.53 -36.78
C GLN A 217 -13.96 10.86 -38.16
N LYS A 218 -14.60 11.44 -39.18
CA LYS A 218 -14.60 10.87 -40.54
C LYS A 218 -13.16 10.73 -41.10
N ALA A 219 -12.28 11.69 -40.84
CA ALA A 219 -10.90 11.64 -41.32
C ALA A 219 -10.02 10.66 -40.53
N ILE A 220 -10.43 10.30 -39.30
CA ILE A 220 -9.85 9.19 -38.54
C ILE A 220 -10.33 7.86 -39.14
N GLU A 221 -11.65 7.64 -39.17
CA GLU A 221 -12.28 6.40 -39.69
C GLU A 221 -11.83 6.06 -41.14
N GLN A 222 -11.68 7.08 -42.00
CA GLN A 222 -11.17 6.91 -43.36
C GLN A 222 -9.73 6.41 -43.40
N LYS A 223 -8.82 7.01 -42.63
CA LYS A 223 -7.41 6.60 -42.57
C LYS A 223 -7.23 5.25 -41.89
N GLU A 224 -8.00 4.98 -40.84
CA GLU A 224 -8.04 3.66 -40.19
C GLU A 224 -8.39 2.58 -41.21
N PHE A 225 -9.45 2.80 -42.01
CA PHE A 225 -9.81 1.91 -43.11
C PHE A 225 -8.69 1.74 -44.16
N GLU A 226 -8.06 2.83 -44.60
CA GLU A 226 -6.95 2.80 -45.59
C GLU A 226 -5.77 1.93 -45.13
N TYR A 227 -5.38 2.01 -43.84
CA TYR A 227 -4.32 1.18 -43.28
C TYR A 227 -4.75 -0.29 -43.11
N LEU A 228 -5.99 -0.53 -42.65
CA LEU A 228 -6.51 -1.89 -42.46
C LEU A 228 -6.72 -2.64 -43.79
N ILE A 229 -7.23 -1.98 -44.84
CA ILE A 229 -7.39 -2.62 -46.16
C ILE A 229 -6.01 -2.90 -46.80
N ARG A 230 -5.04 -2.00 -46.64
CA ARG A 230 -3.65 -2.23 -47.09
C ARG A 230 -3.04 -3.44 -46.39
N CYS A 231 -3.26 -3.58 -45.08
CA CYS A 231 -2.84 -4.76 -44.32
C CYS A 231 -3.52 -6.04 -44.83
N TYR A 232 -4.85 -6.06 -44.98
CA TYR A 232 -5.60 -7.21 -45.51
C TYR A 232 -5.11 -7.64 -46.91
N MET A 233 -4.93 -6.69 -47.83
CA MET A 233 -4.50 -6.99 -49.20
C MET A 233 -3.10 -7.61 -49.25
N LEU A 234 -2.14 -7.03 -48.53
CA LEU A 234 -0.77 -7.55 -48.46
C LEU A 234 -0.69 -8.88 -47.69
N ALA A 235 -1.43 -9.02 -46.59
CA ALA A 235 -1.50 -10.27 -45.83
C ALA A 235 -2.04 -11.43 -46.68
N ARG A 236 -3.11 -11.18 -47.45
CA ARG A 236 -3.69 -12.17 -48.36
C ARG A 236 -2.76 -12.48 -49.54
N GLN A 237 -2.08 -11.48 -50.11
CA GLN A 237 -1.11 -11.65 -51.19
C GLN A 237 0.12 -12.46 -50.76
N HIS A 238 0.64 -12.23 -49.56
CA HIS A 238 1.83 -12.91 -49.03
C HIS A 238 1.52 -14.10 -48.10
N ASN A 239 0.25 -14.54 -48.06
CA ASN A 239 -0.25 -15.67 -47.26
C ASN A 239 0.14 -15.58 -45.77
N PHE A 240 -0.39 -14.57 -45.08
CA PHE A 240 -0.30 -14.33 -43.64
C PHE A 240 -1.71 -14.37 -43.01
N PRO A 241 -2.28 -15.56 -42.77
CA PRO A 241 -3.65 -15.72 -42.27
C PRO A 241 -3.92 -14.98 -40.95
N TYR A 242 -2.93 -14.88 -40.05
CA TYR A 242 -3.07 -14.10 -38.81
C TYR A 242 -3.38 -12.62 -39.09
N TRP A 243 -2.66 -11.97 -40.02
CA TRP A 243 -2.87 -10.56 -40.35
C TRP A 243 -4.10 -10.34 -41.24
N GLU A 244 -4.47 -11.33 -42.07
CA GLU A 244 -5.76 -11.33 -42.77
C GLU A 244 -6.92 -11.30 -41.76
N ALA A 245 -6.89 -12.17 -40.74
CA ALA A 245 -7.92 -12.26 -39.71
C ALA A 245 -8.01 -11.00 -38.83
N ASN A 246 -6.86 -10.49 -38.34
CA ASN A 246 -6.82 -9.22 -37.58
C ASN A 246 -7.45 -8.07 -38.38
N SER A 247 -7.09 -7.95 -39.67
CA SER A 247 -7.63 -6.89 -40.54
C SER A 247 -9.14 -7.02 -40.77
N LEU A 248 -9.64 -8.25 -41.01
CA LEU A 248 -11.08 -8.52 -41.15
C LEU A 248 -11.86 -8.17 -39.87
N GLN A 249 -11.29 -8.44 -38.69
CA GLN A 249 -11.90 -8.12 -37.40
C GLN A 249 -11.97 -6.61 -37.18
N ALA A 250 -10.87 -5.88 -37.38
CA ALA A 250 -10.83 -4.42 -37.20
C ALA A 250 -11.72 -3.68 -38.21
N ILE A 251 -11.75 -4.10 -39.48
CA ILE A 251 -12.68 -3.56 -40.48
C ILE A 251 -14.13 -3.82 -40.08
N SER A 252 -14.44 -5.00 -39.51
CA SER A 252 -15.76 -5.30 -38.96
C SER A 252 -16.12 -4.32 -37.84
N GLU A 253 -15.24 -4.08 -36.86
CA GLU A 253 -15.53 -3.18 -35.73
C GLU A 253 -15.75 -1.73 -36.19
N LEU A 254 -14.93 -1.26 -37.14
CA LEU A 254 -15.06 0.08 -37.74
C LEU A 254 -16.44 0.30 -38.40
N ILE A 255 -16.97 -0.67 -39.14
CA ILE A 255 -18.29 -0.56 -39.80
C ILE A 255 -19.50 -0.86 -38.91
N LEU A 256 -19.30 -1.16 -37.61
CA LEU A 256 -20.41 -1.21 -36.65
C LEU A 256 -21.03 0.17 -36.38
N ASN A 257 -20.36 1.28 -36.71
CA ASN A 257 -20.90 2.62 -36.53
C ASN A 257 -21.93 2.97 -37.63
N ASP A 258 -23.23 2.88 -37.30
CA ASP A 258 -24.32 3.12 -38.25
C ASP A 258 -24.37 4.54 -38.84
N LYS A 259 -23.71 5.51 -38.20
CA LYS A 259 -23.67 6.91 -38.67
C LYS A 259 -22.63 7.15 -39.76
N SER A 260 -21.51 6.42 -39.74
CA SER A 260 -20.39 6.59 -40.67
C SER A 260 -20.29 5.46 -41.70
N ARG A 261 -20.75 4.24 -41.39
CA ARG A 261 -20.69 3.06 -42.29
C ARG A 261 -21.10 3.38 -43.72
N ALA A 262 -22.27 4.00 -43.94
CA ALA A 262 -22.77 4.27 -45.29
C ALA A 262 -21.83 5.19 -46.09
N THR A 263 -21.27 6.21 -45.44
CA THR A 263 -20.29 7.13 -46.05
C THR A 263 -18.96 6.42 -46.29
N LEU A 264 -18.44 5.67 -45.32
CA LEU A 264 -17.18 4.94 -45.44
C LEU A 264 -17.24 3.86 -46.54
N MET A 265 -18.38 3.16 -46.65
CA MET A 265 -18.61 2.15 -47.70
C MET A 265 -18.77 2.77 -49.09
N HIS A 266 -19.45 3.93 -49.20
CA HIS A 266 -19.56 4.68 -50.45
C HIS A 266 -18.20 5.18 -50.93
N ASP A 267 -17.46 5.87 -50.06
CA ASP A 267 -16.20 6.55 -50.42
C ASP A 267 -15.06 5.56 -50.72
N ASN A 268 -15.20 4.29 -50.30
CA ASN A 268 -14.23 3.21 -50.52
C ASN A 268 -14.82 1.99 -51.27
N LEU A 269 -15.83 2.20 -52.12
CA LEU A 269 -16.61 1.11 -52.74
C LEU A 269 -15.78 -0.04 -53.36
N PRO A 270 -14.68 0.20 -54.12
CA PRO A 270 -13.88 -0.89 -54.69
C PRO A 270 -13.24 -1.80 -53.62
N SER A 271 -12.79 -1.22 -52.51
CA SER A 271 -12.23 -1.94 -51.38
C SER A 271 -13.29 -2.79 -50.68
N PHE A 272 -14.51 -2.26 -50.53
CA PHE A 272 -15.63 -3.01 -49.97
C PHE A 272 -16.10 -4.15 -50.89
N GLN A 273 -16.07 -3.97 -52.21
CA GLN A 273 -16.30 -5.05 -53.18
C GLN A 273 -15.22 -6.14 -53.09
N TYR A 274 -13.95 -5.79 -52.89
CA TYR A 274 -12.85 -6.75 -52.78
C TYR A 274 -12.92 -7.63 -51.50
N ILE A 275 -13.45 -7.11 -50.39
CA ILE A 275 -13.63 -7.88 -49.14
C ILE A 275 -14.96 -8.63 -49.09
N ASN A 276 -16.01 -8.14 -49.74
CA ASN A 276 -17.37 -8.70 -49.71
C ASN A 276 -17.57 -9.81 -50.76
N LEU A 277 -16.73 -10.86 -50.68
CA LEU A 277 -16.72 -11.99 -51.62
C LEU A 277 -18.07 -12.71 -51.74
N ASP A 278 -18.85 -12.71 -50.66
CA ASP A 278 -20.14 -13.40 -50.53
C ASP A 278 -21.34 -12.55 -50.98
N ASN A 279 -21.11 -11.32 -51.48
CA ASN A 279 -22.15 -10.33 -51.82
C ASN A 279 -23.15 -10.04 -50.68
N MET A 280 -22.67 -10.06 -49.43
CA MET A 280 -23.50 -9.86 -48.24
C MET A 280 -24.08 -8.43 -48.19
N PRO A 281 -25.36 -8.26 -47.78
CA PRO A 281 -25.93 -6.94 -47.54
C PRO A 281 -25.14 -6.13 -46.50
N GLU A 282 -25.03 -4.81 -46.67
CA GLU A 282 -24.21 -3.92 -45.82
C GLU A 282 -24.40 -4.12 -44.31
N LYS A 283 -25.65 -4.37 -43.88
CA LYS A 283 -26.04 -4.57 -42.48
C LYS A 283 -25.53 -5.89 -41.88
N LEU A 284 -25.18 -6.87 -42.73
CA LEU A 284 -24.68 -8.20 -42.35
C LEU A 284 -23.18 -8.36 -42.64
N LEU A 285 -22.59 -7.47 -43.44
CA LEU A 285 -21.18 -7.54 -43.83
C LEU A 285 -20.24 -7.58 -42.61
N ALA A 286 -20.46 -6.75 -41.58
CA ALA A 286 -19.68 -6.79 -40.34
C ALA A 286 -19.64 -8.21 -39.74
N GLY A 287 -20.81 -8.84 -39.56
CA GLY A 287 -20.91 -10.20 -39.04
C GLY A 287 -20.19 -11.23 -39.91
N ASN A 288 -20.25 -11.11 -41.23
CA ASN A 288 -19.50 -11.97 -42.17
C ASN A 288 -17.97 -11.83 -42.00
N LEU A 289 -17.45 -10.60 -41.94
CA LEU A 289 -16.02 -10.34 -41.77
C LEU A 289 -15.52 -10.87 -40.41
N ALA A 290 -16.28 -10.63 -39.34
CA ALA A 290 -15.99 -11.15 -37.99
C ALA A 290 -16.03 -12.70 -37.94
N GLN A 291 -17.02 -13.33 -38.58
CA GLN A 291 -17.16 -14.79 -38.64
C GLN A 291 -16.04 -15.45 -39.46
N ARG A 292 -15.62 -14.82 -40.56
CA ARG A 292 -14.46 -15.26 -41.35
C ARG A 292 -13.17 -15.15 -40.55
N SER A 293 -12.97 -14.03 -39.87
CA SER A 293 -11.82 -13.81 -38.97
C SER A 293 -11.74 -14.89 -37.86
N LEU A 294 -12.87 -15.13 -37.18
CA LEU A 294 -13.00 -16.20 -36.17
C LEU A 294 -12.55 -17.57 -36.71
N HIS A 295 -13.01 -17.95 -37.90
CA HIS A 295 -12.65 -19.25 -38.48
C HIS A 295 -11.14 -19.35 -38.81
N ILE A 296 -10.53 -18.25 -39.27
CA ILE A 296 -9.09 -18.21 -39.56
C ILE A 296 -8.28 -18.32 -38.25
N PHE A 297 -8.64 -17.60 -37.19
CA PHE A 297 -7.94 -17.70 -35.89
C PHE A 297 -8.10 -19.08 -35.24
N GLN A 298 -9.29 -19.68 -35.32
CA GLN A 298 -9.53 -21.06 -34.87
C GLN A 298 -8.62 -22.07 -35.59
N ARG A 299 -8.41 -21.88 -36.90
CA ARG A 299 -7.51 -22.74 -37.71
C ARG A 299 -6.03 -22.46 -37.47
N TYR A 300 -5.66 -21.22 -37.14
CA TYR A 300 -4.30 -20.81 -36.81
C TYR A 300 -3.88 -21.22 -35.38
N GLY A 301 -4.84 -21.28 -34.45
CA GLY A 301 -4.63 -21.72 -33.07
C GLY A 301 -4.36 -20.61 -32.05
N ASP A 302 -4.75 -19.36 -32.33
CA ASP A 302 -4.65 -18.26 -31.36
C ASP A 302 -5.89 -18.22 -30.46
N VAL A 303 -5.67 -18.38 -29.14
CA VAL A 303 -6.76 -18.43 -28.15
C VAL A 303 -7.32 -17.05 -27.83
N TYR A 304 -6.45 -16.04 -27.72
CA TYR A 304 -6.82 -14.67 -27.36
C TYR A 304 -7.65 -14.03 -28.47
N GLN A 305 -7.19 -14.14 -29.71
CA GLN A 305 -7.86 -13.55 -30.88
C GLN A 305 -9.14 -14.30 -31.24
N THR A 306 -9.23 -15.61 -30.98
CA THR A 306 -10.49 -16.36 -31.08
C THR A 306 -11.56 -15.82 -30.11
N ALA A 307 -11.20 -15.58 -28.85
CA ALA A 307 -12.11 -14.96 -27.87
C ALA A 307 -12.46 -13.50 -28.26
N GLY A 308 -11.47 -12.73 -28.74
CA GLY A 308 -11.67 -11.39 -29.30
C GLY A 308 -12.67 -11.38 -30.46
N CYS A 309 -12.57 -12.33 -31.39
CA CYS A 309 -13.51 -12.45 -32.51
C CYS A 309 -14.92 -12.82 -32.07
N TYR A 310 -15.08 -13.66 -31.04
CA TYR A 310 -16.40 -13.91 -30.45
C TYR A 310 -17.02 -12.64 -29.82
N ARG A 311 -16.22 -11.77 -29.17
CA ARG A 311 -16.65 -10.44 -28.70
C ARG A 311 -17.07 -9.51 -29.86
N THR A 312 -16.26 -9.45 -30.92
CA THR A 312 -16.58 -8.68 -32.13
C THR A 312 -17.88 -9.18 -32.80
N LEU A 313 -18.03 -10.50 -32.94
CA LEU A 313 -19.22 -11.12 -33.53
C LEU A 313 -20.48 -10.92 -32.66
N ALA A 314 -20.35 -10.96 -31.33
CA ALA A 314 -21.42 -10.59 -30.41
C ALA A 314 -21.86 -9.12 -30.58
N SER A 315 -20.91 -8.22 -30.85
CA SER A 315 -21.17 -6.81 -31.16
C SER A 315 -21.96 -6.66 -32.48
N CYS A 316 -21.71 -7.53 -33.46
CA CYS A 316 -22.50 -7.61 -34.70
C CYS A 316 -23.93 -8.10 -34.43
N TYR A 317 -24.08 -9.18 -33.66
CA TYR A 317 -25.39 -9.72 -33.28
C TYR A 317 -26.22 -8.72 -32.46
N TRP A 318 -25.60 -8.01 -31.51
CA TRP A 318 -26.20 -6.91 -30.77
C TRP A 318 -26.78 -5.82 -31.69
N LYS A 319 -26.04 -5.43 -32.74
CA LYS A 319 -26.49 -4.41 -33.71
C LYS A 319 -27.72 -4.80 -34.50
N ILE A 320 -27.88 -6.09 -34.84
CA ILE A 320 -29.11 -6.62 -35.46
C ILE A 320 -30.18 -7.05 -34.45
N LYS A 321 -29.98 -6.77 -33.15
CA LYS A 321 -30.85 -7.10 -32.01
C LYS A 321 -31.02 -8.60 -31.73
N ASP A 322 -30.13 -9.45 -32.23
CA ASP A 322 -30.07 -10.86 -31.84
C ASP A 322 -29.24 -11.02 -30.56
N TYR A 323 -29.83 -10.62 -29.44
CA TYR A 323 -29.21 -10.73 -28.13
C TYR A 323 -28.93 -12.19 -27.72
N ARG A 324 -29.62 -13.18 -28.31
CA ARG A 324 -29.40 -14.60 -28.00
C ARG A 324 -28.11 -15.10 -28.65
N SER A 325 -27.91 -14.84 -29.94
CA SER A 325 -26.64 -15.19 -30.61
C SER A 325 -25.45 -14.41 -30.05
N ALA A 326 -25.66 -13.15 -29.62
CA ALA A 326 -24.64 -12.39 -28.89
C ALA A 326 -24.25 -13.06 -27.55
N ILE A 327 -25.21 -13.46 -26.72
CA ILE A 327 -24.95 -14.22 -25.47
C ILE A 327 -24.21 -15.53 -25.76
N ILE A 328 -24.60 -16.26 -26.80
CA ILE A 328 -23.94 -17.52 -27.19
C ILE A 328 -22.46 -17.26 -27.54
N CYS A 329 -22.16 -16.24 -28.35
CA CYS A 329 -20.79 -15.90 -28.71
C CYS A 329 -19.95 -15.48 -27.50
N LEU A 330 -20.49 -14.64 -26.62
CA LEU A 330 -19.77 -14.18 -25.43
C LEU A 330 -19.54 -15.29 -24.39
N ASN A 331 -20.51 -16.20 -24.21
CA ASN A 331 -20.31 -17.39 -23.37
C ASN A 331 -19.23 -18.30 -23.96
N LYS A 332 -19.21 -18.51 -25.29
CA LYS A 332 -18.13 -19.26 -25.97
C LYS A 332 -16.76 -18.60 -25.75
N ALA A 333 -16.66 -17.28 -25.84
CA ALA A 333 -15.42 -16.54 -25.59
C ALA A 333 -14.83 -16.80 -24.18
N LEU A 334 -15.66 -17.13 -23.18
CA LEU A 334 -15.23 -17.44 -21.80
C LEU A 334 -15.09 -18.94 -21.49
N HIS A 335 -15.66 -19.82 -22.32
CA HIS A 335 -15.87 -21.23 -21.96
C HIS A 335 -15.36 -22.24 -23.00
N ASP A 336 -15.19 -21.89 -24.27
CA ASP A 336 -14.65 -22.79 -25.30
C ASP A 336 -13.16 -23.13 -25.04
N ASN A 337 -12.41 -22.24 -24.36
CA ASN A 337 -11.07 -22.52 -23.85
C ASN A 337 -10.83 -21.81 -22.50
N PRO A 338 -10.60 -22.52 -21.38
CA PRO A 338 -10.43 -21.91 -20.05
C PRO A 338 -9.14 -21.09 -19.89
N ALA A 339 -8.16 -21.23 -20.79
CA ALA A 339 -6.91 -20.45 -20.76
C ALA A 339 -7.14 -18.93 -20.90
N ILE A 340 -8.29 -18.52 -21.45
CA ILE A 340 -8.68 -17.10 -21.58
C ILE A 340 -8.74 -16.36 -20.24
N LYS A 341 -8.92 -17.07 -19.12
CA LYS A 341 -8.90 -16.51 -17.76
C LYS A 341 -7.57 -15.83 -17.39
N GLN A 342 -6.48 -16.15 -18.08
CA GLN A 342 -5.19 -15.49 -17.91
C GLN A 342 -5.11 -14.10 -18.59
N ALA A 343 -6.20 -13.61 -19.20
CA ALA A 343 -6.25 -12.30 -19.85
C ALA A 343 -7.36 -11.41 -19.24
N PRO A 344 -7.15 -10.82 -18.05
CA PRO A 344 -8.22 -10.21 -17.26
C PRO A 344 -8.87 -9.01 -17.95
N ASP A 345 -8.12 -8.15 -18.64
CA ASP A 345 -8.68 -7.02 -19.42
C ASP A 345 -9.67 -7.47 -20.52
N LEU A 346 -9.36 -8.57 -21.24
CA LEU A 346 -10.24 -9.10 -22.27
C LEU A 346 -11.47 -9.79 -21.66
N VAL A 347 -11.29 -10.54 -20.56
CA VAL A 347 -12.40 -11.14 -19.81
C VAL A 347 -13.33 -10.07 -19.25
N ALA A 348 -12.80 -8.96 -18.72
CA ALA A 348 -13.58 -7.83 -18.24
C ALA A 348 -14.44 -7.22 -19.35
N SER A 349 -13.87 -6.99 -20.54
CA SER A 349 -14.61 -6.50 -21.71
C SER A 349 -15.76 -7.44 -22.13
N ILE A 350 -15.52 -8.76 -22.13
CA ILE A 350 -16.54 -9.77 -22.42
C ILE A 350 -17.63 -9.78 -21.32
N ARG A 351 -17.25 -9.60 -20.05
CA ARG A 351 -18.19 -9.52 -18.91
C ARG A 351 -19.06 -8.26 -18.95
N GLU A 352 -18.52 -7.10 -19.30
CA GLU A 352 -19.33 -5.88 -19.50
C GLU A 352 -20.39 -6.11 -20.59
N GLN A 353 -19.97 -6.68 -21.72
CA GLN A 353 -20.87 -6.95 -22.84
C GLN A 353 -21.91 -8.03 -22.52
N LEU A 354 -21.57 -9.05 -21.72
CA LEU A 354 -22.56 -10.00 -21.17
C LEU A 354 -23.56 -9.30 -20.26
N SER A 355 -23.12 -8.39 -19.40
CA SER A 355 -24.01 -7.60 -18.53
C SER A 355 -25.08 -6.87 -19.35
N VAL A 356 -24.64 -6.11 -20.36
CA VAL A 356 -25.52 -5.36 -21.27
C VAL A 356 -26.45 -6.30 -22.06
N THR A 357 -25.94 -7.42 -22.55
CA THR A 357 -26.73 -8.35 -23.39
C THR A 357 -27.74 -9.16 -22.59
N TYR A 358 -27.43 -9.57 -21.35
CA TYR A 358 -28.41 -10.18 -20.45
C TYR A 358 -29.49 -9.18 -20.00
N SER A 359 -29.14 -7.89 -19.79
CA SER A 359 -30.15 -6.86 -19.51
C SER A 359 -31.12 -6.68 -20.68
N ALA A 360 -30.64 -6.70 -21.92
CA ALA A 360 -31.48 -6.55 -23.12
C ALA A 360 -32.54 -7.67 -23.31
N ILE A 361 -32.32 -8.85 -22.73
CA ILE A 361 -33.34 -9.92 -22.66
C ILE A 361 -34.12 -9.94 -21.34
N ASN A 362 -34.02 -8.87 -20.54
CA ASN A 362 -34.58 -8.69 -19.19
C ASN A 362 -34.10 -9.73 -18.14
N ASN A 363 -32.98 -10.41 -18.38
CA ASN A 363 -32.37 -11.32 -17.40
C ASN A 363 -31.48 -10.53 -16.43
N LYS A 364 -32.11 -9.78 -15.52
CA LYS A 364 -31.37 -8.91 -14.57
C LYS A 364 -30.38 -9.69 -13.71
N GLN A 365 -30.71 -10.91 -13.26
CA GLN A 365 -29.80 -11.71 -12.43
C GLN A 365 -28.47 -12.00 -13.15
N GLN A 366 -28.50 -12.36 -14.44
CA GLN A 366 -27.29 -12.57 -15.23
C GLN A 366 -26.61 -11.27 -15.66
N SER A 367 -27.38 -10.18 -15.85
CA SER A 367 -26.83 -8.84 -16.04
C SER A 367 -25.94 -8.44 -14.85
N ASP A 368 -26.51 -8.45 -13.65
CA ASP A 368 -25.84 -8.01 -12.42
C ASP A 368 -24.65 -8.93 -12.07
N TYR A 369 -24.80 -10.25 -12.23
CA TYR A 369 -23.71 -11.22 -12.04
C TYR A 369 -22.50 -10.92 -12.92
N ASN A 370 -22.71 -10.63 -14.21
CA ASN A 370 -21.61 -10.29 -15.12
C ASN A 370 -21.05 -8.88 -14.88
N ARG A 371 -21.90 -7.92 -14.47
CA ARG A 371 -21.44 -6.56 -14.12
C ARG A 371 -20.53 -6.57 -12.90
N ASN A 372 -20.84 -7.35 -11.87
CA ASN A 372 -20.01 -7.43 -10.67
C ASN A 372 -18.61 -7.96 -11.02
N ILE A 373 -18.52 -9.09 -11.73
CA ILE A 373 -17.22 -9.66 -12.17
C ILE A 373 -16.43 -8.67 -13.05
N TYR A 374 -17.10 -7.88 -13.89
CA TYR A 374 -16.45 -6.80 -14.65
C TYR A 374 -15.83 -5.72 -13.74
N LEU A 375 -16.51 -5.34 -12.65
CA LEU A 375 -16.00 -4.36 -11.68
C LEU A 375 -14.85 -4.97 -10.86
N ASP A 376 -14.99 -6.21 -10.40
CA ASP A 376 -13.96 -6.94 -9.64
C ASP A 376 -12.64 -7.00 -10.43
N LEU A 377 -12.70 -7.40 -11.71
CA LEU A 377 -11.54 -7.44 -12.62
C LEU A 377 -10.94 -6.05 -12.94
N GLN A 378 -11.75 -4.99 -12.91
CA GLN A 378 -11.22 -3.62 -13.02
C GLN A 378 -10.53 -3.15 -11.74
N ASP A 379 -10.93 -3.64 -10.56
CA ASP A 379 -10.31 -3.29 -9.28
C ASP A 379 -9.01 -4.05 -9.01
N GLU A 380 -8.86 -5.25 -9.58
CA GLU A 380 -7.57 -5.96 -9.70
C GLU A 380 -6.63 -5.17 -10.64
N THR A 381 -7.00 -5.03 -11.92
CA THR A 381 -6.16 -4.38 -12.95
C THR A 381 -5.87 -2.88 -12.69
N ARG A 382 -6.59 -2.23 -11.76
CA ARG A 382 -6.30 -0.87 -11.28
C ARG A 382 -4.99 -0.78 -10.48
N GLN A 383 -4.70 -1.78 -9.63
CA GLN A 383 -3.64 -1.66 -8.63
C GLN A 383 -2.25 -1.57 -9.27
N ASP A 384 -1.98 -2.40 -10.27
CA ASP A 384 -0.69 -2.41 -10.97
C ASP A 384 -0.46 -1.15 -11.81
N ARG A 385 -1.51 -0.62 -12.45
CA ARG A 385 -1.43 0.60 -13.27
C ARG A 385 -0.99 1.82 -12.44
N TYR A 386 -1.39 1.88 -11.16
CA TYR A 386 -0.95 2.93 -10.23
C TYR A 386 0.56 2.86 -9.95
N LEU A 387 1.12 1.65 -9.78
CA LEU A 387 2.56 1.46 -9.56
C LEU A 387 3.39 1.95 -10.75
N THR A 388 2.97 1.71 -11.99
CA THR A 388 3.65 2.22 -13.19
C THR A 388 3.59 3.74 -13.34
N SER A 389 2.48 4.38 -12.96
CA SER A 389 2.37 5.85 -13.00
C SER A 389 3.40 6.53 -12.08
N ARG A 390 3.65 5.92 -10.91
CA ARG A 390 4.70 6.35 -9.97
C ARG A 390 6.12 6.22 -10.54
N ALA A 391 6.39 5.16 -11.32
CA ALA A 391 7.70 4.94 -11.94
C ALA A 391 8.03 5.99 -13.02
N GLU A 392 7.09 6.27 -13.94
CA GLU A 392 7.32 7.26 -15.01
C GLU A 392 7.59 8.67 -14.44
N GLN A 393 6.95 9.02 -13.32
CA GLN A 393 7.16 10.32 -12.68
C GLN A 393 8.54 10.47 -12.01
N LEU A 394 9.11 9.37 -11.49
CA LEU A 394 10.50 9.34 -11.01
C LEU A 394 11.50 9.45 -12.18
N GLU A 395 11.21 8.84 -13.32
CA GLU A 395 12.04 8.92 -14.52
C GLU A 395 12.10 10.36 -15.09
N ARG A 396 10.96 11.05 -15.16
CA ARG A 396 10.86 12.45 -15.64
C ARG A 396 11.66 13.42 -14.76
N THR A 397 11.56 13.29 -13.44
CA THR A 397 12.29 14.13 -12.48
C THR A 397 13.80 13.86 -12.50
N SER A 398 14.22 12.60 -12.65
CA SER A 398 15.63 12.23 -12.85
C SER A 398 16.25 12.89 -14.09
N LYS A 399 15.56 12.86 -15.23
CA LYS A 399 16.04 13.46 -16.50
C LYS A 399 16.24 14.97 -16.39
N GLN A 400 15.36 15.67 -15.67
CA GLN A 400 15.49 17.11 -15.44
C GLN A 400 16.68 17.46 -14.54
N LEU A 401 16.93 16.67 -13.49
CA LEU A 401 18.09 16.86 -12.60
C LEU A 401 19.41 16.76 -13.39
N ASN A 402 19.52 15.80 -14.30
CA ASN A 402 20.71 15.64 -15.15
C ASN A 402 20.95 16.84 -16.07
N LEU A 403 19.90 17.45 -16.63
CA LEU A 403 20.02 18.69 -17.44
C LEU A 403 20.51 19.88 -16.60
N ILE A 404 20.05 19.99 -15.34
CA ILE A 404 20.51 21.03 -14.40
C ILE A 404 22.00 20.85 -14.08
N ILE A 405 22.45 19.61 -13.82
CA ILE A 405 23.86 19.30 -13.55
C ILE A 405 24.76 19.69 -14.73
N ILE A 406 24.35 19.40 -15.97
CA ILE A 406 25.09 19.79 -17.18
C ILE A 406 25.20 21.32 -17.31
N ALA A 407 24.12 22.05 -17.05
CA ALA A 407 24.12 23.52 -17.11
C ALA A 407 25.07 24.16 -16.09
N VAL A 408 25.15 23.61 -14.87
CA VAL A 408 26.08 24.08 -13.83
C VAL A 408 27.54 23.71 -14.15
N ALA A 409 27.80 22.52 -14.71
CA ALA A 409 29.15 22.13 -15.14
C ALA A 409 29.70 23.08 -16.24
N LEU A 410 28.85 23.49 -17.19
CA LEU A 410 29.23 24.41 -18.27
C LEU A 410 29.54 25.83 -17.76
N SER A 411 28.80 26.34 -16.77
CA SER A 411 29.07 27.68 -16.21
C SER A 411 30.36 27.70 -15.38
N ILE A 412 30.63 26.64 -14.60
CA ILE A 412 31.90 26.46 -13.87
C ILE A 412 33.09 26.43 -14.84
N PHE A 413 33.00 25.69 -15.95
CA PHE A 413 34.04 25.65 -16.97
C PHE A 413 34.34 27.05 -17.57
N PHE A 414 33.30 27.84 -17.84
CA PHE A 414 33.44 29.20 -18.38
C PHE A 414 34.13 30.16 -17.39
N VAL A 415 33.82 30.05 -16.10
CA VAL A 415 34.49 30.83 -15.03
C VAL A 415 35.97 30.44 -14.93
N LEU A 416 36.30 29.14 -14.94
CA LEU A 416 37.68 28.66 -14.88
C LEU A 416 38.52 29.14 -16.08
N ALA A 417 38.00 29.04 -17.31
CA ALA A 417 38.66 29.56 -18.51
C ALA A 417 38.93 31.07 -18.43
N SER A 418 37.96 31.83 -17.88
CA SER A 418 38.07 33.29 -17.70
C SER A 418 39.10 33.67 -16.63
N LEU A 419 39.22 32.89 -15.54
CA LEU A 419 40.23 33.09 -14.50
C LEU A 419 41.66 32.81 -15.00
N VAL A 420 41.85 31.80 -15.85
CA VAL A 420 43.15 31.53 -16.50
C VAL A 420 43.55 32.69 -17.41
N LEU A 421 42.61 33.21 -18.21
CA LEU A 421 42.83 34.40 -19.04
C LEU A 421 43.20 35.63 -18.20
N PHE A 422 42.55 35.84 -17.04
CA PHE A 422 42.88 36.94 -16.14
C PHE A 422 44.24 36.76 -15.46
N HIS A 423 44.62 35.54 -15.05
CA HIS A 423 45.95 35.26 -14.48
C HIS A 423 47.07 35.67 -15.46
N TYR A 424 46.88 35.44 -16.76
CA TYR A 424 47.81 35.86 -17.81
C TYR A 424 47.97 37.41 -17.88
N LEU A 425 46.87 38.15 -17.73
CA LEU A 425 46.88 39.63 -17.66
C LEU A 425 47.49 40.15 -16.35
N ARG A 426 47.33 39.42 -15.23
CA ARG A 426 47.75 39.82 -13.87
C ARG A 426 49.27 39.94 -13.68
N ARG A 427 50.10 39.49 -14.63
CA ARG A 427 51.57 39.51 -14.51
C ARG A 427 52.25 40.84 -14.89
N ARG A 428 51.56 41.83 -15.47
CA ARG A 428 52.23 42.86 -16.29
C ARG A 428 52.58 44.21 -15.64
N LYS A 429 52.06 44.52 -14.45
CA LYS A 429 52.26 45.78 -13.68
C LYS A 429 51.65 45.61 -12.27
N ASP A 430 51.79 46.49 -11.28
CA ASP A 430 52.71 47.63 -11.09
C ASP A 430 53.60 47.26 -9.88
N THR A 431 53.54 48.02 -8.79
CA THR A 431 54.41 47.93 -7.61
C THR A 431 53.65 48.43 -6.39
N GLN A 432 53.32 47.56 -5.41
CA GLN A 432 52.94 47.89 -4.00
C GLN A 432 51.43 47.71 -3.55
N GLY A 433 50.83 48.41 -2.54
CA GLY A 433 49.49 48.22 -1.87
C GLY A 433 49.03 49.30 -0.79
N SER A 434 48.69 48.99 0.49
CA SER A 434 48.42 49.94 1.64
C SER A 434 48.66 49.29 3.05
N LEU A 435 48.86 50.07 4.14
CA LEU A 435 49.42 49.60 5.45
C LEU A 435 48.44 49.26 6.60
N ASP A 436 47.24 49.83 6.67
CA ASP A 436 46.23 49.40 7.66
C ASP A 436 45.53 48.08 7.24
N ASP A 437 45.76 47.61 5.99
CA ASP A 437 45.39 46.29 5.42
C ASP A 437 46.08 45.08 6.12
N LEU A 438 46.43 45.22 7.40
CA LEU A 438 47.18 44.26 8.22
C LEU A 438 46.55 43.95 9.57
N LEU A 439 45.77 44.88 10.13
CA LEU A 439 44.72 44.52 11.07
C LEU A 439 43.50 43.98 10.31
N LEU A 440 43.26 44.43 9.08
CA LEU A 440 42.15 43.94 8.25
C LEU A 440 42.15 42.41 8.04
N PRO A 441 43.28 41.68 7.86
CA PRO A 441 43.29 40.22 7.89
C PRO A 441 43.06 39.60 9.27
N LEU A 442 43.28 40.31 10.38
CA LEU A 442 42.88 39.87 11.72
C LEU A 442 41.38 40.14 11.95
N GLU A 443 40.85 41.28 11.50
CA GLU A 443 39.41 41.59 11.53
C GLU A 443 38.62 40.73 10.55
N GLN A 444 39.20 40.36 9.40
CA GLN A 444 38.61 39.48 8.40
C GLN A 444 38.82 38.01 8.77
N TRP A 445 39.90 37.64 9.46
CA TRP A 445 39.94 36.34 10.12
C TRP A 445 38.91 36.31 11.25
N ARG A 446 38.81 37.32 12.12
CA ARG A 446 37.77 37.41 13.15
C ARG A 446 36.36 37.42 12.56
N HIS A 447 36.11 38.07 11.42
CA HIS A 447 34.80 38.09 10.78
C HIS A 447 34.48 36.82 9.99
N ASN A 448 35.47 36.19 9.36
CA ASN A 448 35.33 34.85 8.80
C ASN A 448 35.16 33.81 9.92
N ASN A 449 35.77 34.02 11.09
CA ASN A 449 35.65 33.15 12.25
C ASN A 449 34.34 33.39 13.00
N GLU A 450 33.86 34.63 13.12
CA GLU A 450 32.50 34.97 13.54
C GLU A 450 31.49 34.32 12.59
N LYS A 451 31.73 34.34 11.28
CA LYS A 451 30.88 33.68 10.29
C LYS A 451 31.00 32.15 10.34
N HIS A 452 32.18 31.60 10.66
CA HIS A 452 32.37 30.16 10.82
C HIS A 452 31.78 29.64 12.14
N MET A 453 31.93 30.39 13.23
CA MET A 453 31.25 30.17 14.51
C MET A 453 29.74 30.39 14.37
N ALA A 454 29.28 31.30 13.50
CA ALA A 454 27.87 31.44 13.15
C ALA A 454 27.38 30.25 12.30
N GLU A 455 28.15 29.75 11.34
CA GLU A 455 27.81 28.53 10.59
C GLU A 455 27.84 27.28 11.48
N LEU A 456 28.71 27.23 12.48
CA LEU A 456 28.72 26.20 13.53
C LEU A 456 27.57 26.39 14.53
N ALA A 457 27.16 27.62 14.83
CA ALA A 457 26.01 27.92 15.68
C ALA A 457 24.68 27.62 14.97
N ASP A 458 24.54 27.99 13.70
CA ASP A 458 23.43 27.61 12.82
C ASP A 458 23.32 26.08 12.74
N LYS A 459 24.47 25.37 12.59
CA LYS A 459 24.50 23.90 12.60
C LYS A 459 24.18 23.32 13.98
N TYR A 460 24.70 23.92 15.06
CA TYR A 460 24.37 23.53 16.44
C TYR A 460 22.87 23.70 16.70
N GLU A 461 22.26 24.78 16.20
CA GLU A 461 20.83 25.07 16.32
C GLU A 461 20.00 24.12 15.45
N GLU A 462 20.40 23.80 14.21
CA GLU A 462 19.77 22.77 13.36
C GLU A 462 19.80 21.37 14.02
N VAL A 463 20.97 20.96 14.54
CA VAL A 463 21.12 19.68 15.26
C VAL A 463 20.35 19.70 16.59
N SER A 464 20.26 20.86 17.26
CA SER A 464 19.47 21.05 18.48
C SER A 464 17.95 21.00 18.21
N GLU A 465 17.47 21.60 17.11
CA GLU A 465 16.06 21.48 16.69
C GLU A 465 15.72 20.02 16.36
N GLN A 466 16.58 19.33 15.59
CA GLN A 466 16.45 17.90 15.31
C GLN A 466 16.45 17.06 16.60
N LEU A 467 17.31 17.40 17.57
CA LEU A 467 17.36 16.77 18.89
C LEU A 467 16.09 17.01 19.71
N VAL A 468 15.50 18.21 19.64
CA VAL A 468 14.22 18.55 20.30
C VAL A 468 13.06 17.78 19.67
N ILE A 469 12.98 17.72 18.34
CA ILE A 469 11.96 16.95 17.60
C ILE A 469 12.07 15.45 17.93
N ASN A 470 13.28 14.91 17.94
CA ASN A 470 13.52 13.51 18.28
C ASN A 470 13.26 13.21 19.76
N LYS A 471 13.60 14.11 20.69
CA LYS A 471 13.25 14.00 22.12
C LYS A 471 11.73 14.05 22.32
N LEU A 472 10.99 14.82 21.54
CA LEU A 472 9.52 14.84 21.55
C LEU A 472 8.93 13.50 21.06
N HIS A 473 9.39 12.98 19.91
CA HIS A 473 8.94 11.68 19.40
C HIS A 473 9.31 10.52 20.33
N LEU A 474 10.50 10.55 20.93
CA LEU A 474 10.93 9.60 21.96
C LEU A 474 10.02 9.67 23.18
N THR A 475 9.63 10.87 23.63
CA THR A 475 8.71 11.09 24.76
C THR A 475 7.33 10.48 24.47
N ASP A 476 6.76 10.73 23.29
CA ASP A 476 5.49 10.13 22.86
C ASP A 476 5.57 8.60 22.72
N ASN A 477 6.68 8.06 22.20
CA ASN A 477 6.87 6.62 22.10
C ASN A 477 7.15 5.96 23.48
N LYS A 478 7.75 6.65 24.44
CA LYS A 478 7.83 6.22 25.85
C LYS A 478 6.44 6.20 26.52
N ARG A 479 5.61 7.23 26.28
CA ARG A 479 4.21 7.26 26.73
C ARG A 479 3.39 6.09 26.16
N LYS A 480 3.47 5.85 24.85
CA LYS A 480 2.85 4.68 24.21
C LYS A 480 3.35 3.36 24.81
N HIS A 481 4.65 3.24 25.05
CA HIS A 481 5.22 2.01 25.61
C HIS A 481 4.71 1.71 27.03
N LEU A 482 4.57 2.74 27.87
CA LEU A 482 3.94 2.65 29.19
C LEU A 482 2.46 2.20 29.08
N GLU A 483 1.71 2.68 28.09
CA GLU A 483 0.33 2.21 27.87
C GLU A 483 0.30 0.73 27.45
N GLN A 484 1.22 0.27 26.59
CA GLN A 484 1.30 -1.17 26.26
C GLN A 484 1.75 -2.00 27.47
N ARG A 485 2.69 -1.51 28.29
CA ARG A 485 3.07 -2.11 29.59
C ARG A 485 1.86 -2.25 30.51
N ALA A 486 1.05 -1.20 30.64
CA ALA A 486 -0.14 -1.20 31.49
C ALA A 486 -1.20 -2.19 30.99
N LYS A 487 -1.40 -2.31 29.67
CA LYS A 487 -2.21 -3.37 29.06
C LYS A 487 -1.68 -4.76 29.39
N ILE A 488 -0.37 -5.01 29.22
CA ILE A 488 0.28 -6.30 29.55
C ILE A 488 0.27 -6.59 31.05
N SER A 489 0.20 -5.56 31.89
CA SER A 489 -0.05 -5.67 33.33
C SER A 489 -1.46 -6.19 33.66
N LEU A 490 -2.47 -5.89 32.81
CA LEU A 490 -3.77 -6.58 32.86
C LEU A 490 -3.56 -8.04 32.48
N VAL A 491 -3.05 -8.32 31.26
CA VAL A 491 -2.79 -9.66 30.71
C VAL A 491 -2.15 -10.61 31.72
N ASN A 492 -1.14 -10.10 32.45
CA ASN A 492 -0.38 -10.88 33.41
C ASN A 492 -0.95 -10.86 34.84
N GLY A 493 -1.78 -9.88 35.22
CA GLY A 493 -2.60 -9.95 36.44
C GLY A 493 -3.78 -10.92 36.30
N VAL A 494 -4.03 -11.28 35.05
CA VAL A 494 -5.05 -12.17 34.54
C VAL A 494 -4.44 -13.59 34.61
N ILE A 495 -3.27 -13.94 34.03
CA ILE A 495 -2.63 -15.31 34.13
C ILE A 495 -2.74 -16.08 35.49
N PRO A 496 -2.53 -15.50 36.69
CA PRO A 496 -2.66 -16.23 37.96
C PRO A 496 -4.08 -16.68 38.27
N LEU A 497 -5.04 -15.98 37.66
CA LEU A 497 -6.42 -16.37 37.51
C LEU A 497 -6.61 -17.19 36.23
N ILE A 498 -5.63 -17.98 35.77
CA ILE A 498 -5.78 -19.14 34.84
C ILE A 498 -5.60 -20.44 35.65
N ASP A 499 -4.96 -20.37 36.81
CA ASP A 499 -4.37 -21.53 37.48
C ASP A 499 -5.20 -22.04 38.67
N ARG A 500 -6.01 -21.20 39.31
CA ARG A 500 -6.69 -21.53 40.58
C ARG A 500 -7.87 -22.44 40.37
N MET A 501 -8.73 -22.17 39.39
CA MET A 501 -9.82 -23.12 39.14
C MET A 501 -9.41 -24.31 38.28
N LEU A 502 -8.21 -24.26 37.70
CA LEU A 502 -7.60 -25.31 36.92
C LEU A 502 -7.47 -26.49 37.86
N HIS A 503 -6.97 -26.12 39.05
CA HIS A 503 -6.98 -26.83 40.28
C HIS A 503 -8.39 -27.05 40.87
N GLU A 504 -9.25 -26.04 41.07
CA GLU A 504 -10.61 -26.24 41.67
C GLU A 504 -11.41 -27.33 40.96
N ILE A 505 -11.31 -27.41 39.65
CA ILE A 505 -12.14 -28.31 38.87
C ILE A 505 -11.35 -29.59 38.55
N GLU A 506 -10.01 -29.59 38.65
CA GLU A 506 -9.23 -30.82 38.81
C GLU A 506 -9.56 -31.50 40.16
N LYS A 507 -10.10 -30.78 41.17
CA LYS A 507 -10.76 -31.42 42.34
C LYS A 507 -12.05 -32.10 41.92
N LEU A 508 -12.89 -31.42 41.13
CA LEU A 508 -14.16 -31.95 40.67
C LEU A 508 -13.97 -33.21 39.80
N LYS A 509 -12.90 -33.25 38.98
CA LYS A 509 -12.40 -34.44 38.26
C LYS A 509 -12.00 -35.61 39.16
N LYS A 510 -11.54 -35.33 40.39
CA LYS A 510 -11.12 -36.36 41.36
C LYS A 510 -12.29 -36.86 42.23
N GLY A 511 -13.36 -36.07 42.36
CA GLY A 511 -14.60 -36.47 43.01
C GLY A 511 -14.49 -36.75 44.51
N GLY A 512 -15.58 -37.29 45.09
CA GLY A 512 -15.66 -37.66 46.51
C GLY A 512 -16.10 -36.54 47.46
N GLU A 513 -16.49 -35.38 46.94
CA GLU A 513 -17.10 -34.28 47.69
C GLU A 513 -18.64 -34.34 47.60
N SER A 514 -19.36 -33.62 48.47
CA SER A 514 -20.83 -33.62 48.47
C SER A 514 -21.42 -32.64 47.46
N ASP A 515 -22.64 -32.93 46.99
CA ASP A 515 -23.37 -32.19 45.96
C ASP A 515 -23.40 -30.66 46.21
N ALA A 516 -23.52 -30.26 47.49
CA ALA A 516 -23.49 -28.86 47.90
C ALA A 516 -22.11 -28.20 47.74
N VAL A 517 -21.03 -28.91 48.09
CA VAL A 517 -19.64 -28.42 47.91
C VAL A 517 -19.28 -28.39 46.42
N GLN A 518 -19.78 -29.35 45.63
CA GLN A 518 -19.62 -29.30 44.17
C GLN A 518 -20.34 -28.08 43.58
N ALA A 519 -21.59 -27.82 43.98
CA ALA A 519 -22.31 -26.62 43.57
C ALA A 519 -21.64 -25.30 44.03
N GLU A 520 -21.06 -25.25 45.23
CA GLU A 520 -20.26 -24.10 45.70
C GLU A 520 -18.98 -23.91 44.87
N ARG A 521 -18.23 -24.98 44.61
CA ARG A 521 -17.05 -24.92 43.73
C ARG A 521 -17.47 -24.38 42.37
N TYR A 522 -18.41 -25.04 41.69
CA TYR A 522 -18.98 -24.60 40.42
C TYR A 522 -19.52 -23.14 40.48
N THR A 523 -19.92 -22.61 41.64
CA THR A 523 -20.26 -21.19 41.79
C THR A 523 -19.03 -20.28 41.91
N TYR A 524 -17.99 -20.67 42.65
CA TYR A 524 -16.72 -19.92 42.71
C TYR A 524 -15.99 -19.91 41.36
N ILE A 525 -16.11 -21.01 40.64
CA ILE A 525 -15.71 -21.23 39.26
C ILE A 525 -16.42 -20.15 38.38
N ARG A 526 -17.72 -19.86 38.56
CA ARG A 526 -18.41 -18.73 37.88
C ARG A 526 -18.04 -17.33 38.40
N GLU A 527 -17.82 -17.18 39.70
CA GLU A 527 -17.39 -15.90 40.27
C GLU A 527 -16.04 -15.47 39.71
N LEU A 528 -15.16 -16.46 39.51
CA LEU A 528 -13.94 -16.26 38.76
C LEU A 528 -14.33 -15.80 37.36
N THR A 529 -15.10 -16.56 36.56
CA THR A 529 -15.57 -16.25 35.18
C THR A 529 -15.91 -14.80 34.88
N ASP A 530 -16.62 -14.15 35.78
CA ASP A 530 -17.02 -12.76 35.55
C ASP A 530 -15.85 -11.78 35.69
N LYS A 531 -14.95 -12.03 36.65
CA LYS A 531 -13.84 -11.14 37.03
C LYS A 531 -12.90 -10.76 35.88
N ILE A 532 -12.80 -11.56 34.83
CA ILE A 532 -11.88 -11.32 33.71
C ILE A 532 -12.60 -11.32 32.36
N ASN A 533 -13.85 -11.81 32.22
CA ASN A 533 -14.72 -11.29 31.14
C ASN A 533 -14.74 -9.75 31.22
N GLU A 534 -14.81 -9.23 32.44
CA GLU A 534 -14.61 -7.82 32.81
C GLU A 534 -13.25 -7.26 32.35
N LEU A 535 -12.12 -7.84 32.78
CA LEU A 535 -10.77 -7.35 32.44
C LEU A 535 -10.50 -7.40 30.92
N ASN A 536 -11.09 -8.35 30.21
CA ASN A 536 -11.03 -8.48 28.77
C ASN A 536 -11.95 -7.51 28.02
N ALA A 537 -13.08 -7.12 28.62
CA ALA A 537 -13.86 -5.99 28.13
C ALA A 537 -13.04 -4.68 28.24
N VAL A 538 -12.34 -4.49 29.36
CA VAL A 538 -11.45 -3.34 29.58
C VAL A 538 -10.32 -3.30 28.54
N LEU A 539 -9.62 -4.41 28.27
CA LEU A 539 -8.61 -4.43 27.21
C LEU A 539 -9.21 -4.28 25.81
N THR A 540 -10.38 -4.89 25.58
CA THR A 540 -11.14 -4.78 24.32
C THR A 540 -11.40 -3.36 23.92
N GLU A 541 -11.73 -2.50 24.89
CA GLU A 541 -11.97 -1.08 24.68
C GLU A 541 -10.64 -0.33 24.49
N TRP A 542 -9.65 -0.58 25.34
CA TRP A 542 -8.35 0.10 25.32
C TRP A 542 -7.58 -0.08 23.99
N ILE A 543 -7.76 -1.19 23.29
CA ILE A 543 -7.20 -1.43 21.95
C ILE A 543 -8.09 -0.84 20.84
N GLN A 544 -9.41 -0.86 21.03
CA GLN A 544 -10.36 -0.31 20.06
C GLN A 544 -10.35 1.21 19.93
N LEU A 545 -9.80 1.93 20.91
CA LEU A 545 -9.70 3.39 20.92
C LEU A 545 -8.62 3.97 19.97
N ARG A 546 -7.76 3.14 19.34
CA ARG A 546 -6.72 3.62 18.38
C ARG A 546 -6.73 3.00 16.98
N GLN A 547 -7.36 1.86 16.74
CA GLN A 547 -7.18 1.11 15.49
C GLN A 547 -7.96 1.67 14.28
N GLY A 548 -7.20 2.10 13.26
CA GLY A 548 -7.69 2.93 12.16
C GLY A 548 -7.88 2.32 10.76
N LYS A 549 -7.91 0.99 10.55
CA LYS A 549 -8.50 0.32 9.35
C LYS A 549 -8.46 -1.22 9.39
N LEU A 550 -9.42 -1.83 8.67
CA LEU A 550 -9.65 -3.26 8.35
C LEU A 550 -10.95 -3.30 7.49
N SER A 551 -11.27 -4.33 6.71
CA SER A 551 -12.45 -4.41 5.81
C SER A 551 -13.21 -5.75 5.93
N LEU A 552 -14.54 -5.74 5.77
CA LEU A 552 -15.43 -6.92 5.86
C LEU A 552 -16.48 -6.89 4.72
N HIS A 553 -16.95 -8.05 4.22
CA HIS A 553 -17.96 -8.14 3.15
C HIS A 553 -19.30 -8.69 3.67
N ILE A 554 -20.35 -7.87 3.73
CA ILE A 554 -21.58 -8.18 4.47
C ILE A 554 -22.72 -8.68 3.55
N GLU A 555 -23.19 -9.90 3.77
CA GLU A 555 -24.38 -10.50 3.12
C GLU A 555 -25.44 -10.98 4.15
N SER A 556 -26.55 -11.57 3.69
CA SER A 556 -27.57 -12.21 4.56
C SER A 556 -27.85 -13.64 4.12
N PHE A 557 -27.64 -14.61 5.01
CA PHE A 557 -27.63 -16.05 4.68
C PHE A 557 -28.18 -16.94 5.80
N PRO A 558 -28.73 -18.14 5.51
CA PRO A 558 -29.13 -19.12 6.52
C PRO A 558 -27.90 -19.82 7.12
N ILE A 559 -27.81 -19.90 8.45
CA ILE A 559 -26.61 -20.41 9.12
C ILE A 559 -26.38 -21.92 8.90
N GLN A 560 -27.44 -22.67 8.59
CA GLN A 560 -27.39 -24.08 8.19
C GLN A 560 -26.29 -24.38 7.15
N GLN A 561 -26.05 -23.47 6.19
CA GLN A 561 -25.06 -23.66 5.13
C GLN A 561 -23.61 -23.68 5.65
N VAL A 562 -23.35 -23.04 6.79
CA VAL A 562 -22.06 -23.09 7.49
C VAL A 562 -21.95 -24.42 8.25
N PHE A 563 -23.01 -24.80 8.96
CA PHE A 563 -23.09 -26.05 9.72
C PHE A 563 -22.93 -27.31 8.83
N ASP A 564 -23.54 -27.33 7.65
CA ASP A 564 -23.39 -28.42 6.66
C ASP A 564 -21.99 -28.52 6.03
N ILE A 565 -21.15 -27.49 6.18
CA ILE A 565 -19.72 -27.57 5.85
C ILE A 565 -18.96 -28.23 6.99
N VAL A 566 -19.15 -27.79 8.24
CA VAL A 566 -18.40 -28.32 9.39
C VAL A 566 -18.75 -29.78 9.68
N LYS A 567 -20.00 -30.23 9.42
CA LYS A 567 -20.40 -31.65 9.41
C LYS A 567 -19.45 -32.56 8.61
N LYS A 568 -18.85 -32.06 7.53
CA LYS A 568 -17.94 -32.84 6.66
C LYS A 568 -16.58 -33.11 7.32
N GLY A 569 -16.23 -32.34 8.36
CA GLY A 569 -15.03 -32.56 9.17
C GLY A 569 -15.08 -33.83 10.04
N ARG A 570 -16.26 -34.46 10.23
CA ARG A 570 -16.50 -35.58 11.17
C ARG A 570 -15.50 -36.74 11.08
N MET A 571 -14.88 -36.99 9.93
CA MET A 571 -13.84 -38.02 9.81
C MET A 571 -12.54 -37.65 10.55
N GLY A 572 -12.14 -36.38 10.55
CA GLY A 572 -10.96 -35.91 11.31
C GLY A 572 -11.17 -35.99 12.82
N PHE A 573 -12.43 -35.86 13.26
CA PHE A 573 -12.85 -36.14 14.63
C PHE A 573 -12.80 -37.66 14.91
N HIS A 574 -13.46 -38.47 14.09
CA HIS A 574 -13.51 -39.93 14.25
C HIS A 574 -12.13 -40.60 14.24
N MET A 575 -11.16 -40.09 13.47
CA MET A 575 -9.78 -40.60 13.42
C MET A 575 -8.99 -40.38 14.72
N LYS A 576 -9.28 -39.30 15.47
CA LYS A 576 -8.77 -39.13 16.85
C LYS A 576 -9.59 -39.98 17.84
N GLY A 577 -10.88 -40.17 17.55
CA GLY A 577 -11.80 -41.06 18.29
C GLY A 577 -13.10 -40.41 18.72
N ILE A 578 -13.49 -39.33 18.05
CA ILE A 578 -14.45 -38.32 18.51
C ILE A 578 -15.76 -38.37 17.71
N ASP A 579 -16.91 -38.22 18.37
CA ASP A 579 -18.21 -38.07 17.71
C ASP A 579 -18.62 -36.61 17.45
N LEU A 580 -18.25 -36.03 16.30
CA LEU A 580 -18.81 -34.74 15.86
C LEU A 580 -20.30 -34.87 15.45
N ARG A 581 -21.15 -34.09 16.10
CA ARG A 581 -22.56 -33.80 15.81
C ARG A 581 -22.73 -32.31 15.50
N VAL A 582 -23.75 -32.00 14.69
CA VAL A 582 -24.12 -30.64 14.32
C VAL A 582 -25.63 -30.64 14.12
N GLU A 583 -26.32 -29.73 14.78
CA GLU A 583 -27.77 -29.65 14.86
C GLU A 583 -28.35 -28.77 13.73
N ASP A 584 -29.56 -29.10 13.29
CA ASP A 584 -30.20 -28.42 12.17
C ASP A 584 -31.03 -27.21 12.59
N THR A 585 -30.94 -26.15 11.80
CA THR A 585 -31.39 -24.80 12.15
C THR A 585 -32.00 -24.08 10.95
N LYS A 586 -32.92 -23.15 11.23
CA LYS A 586 -33.61 -22.33 10.22
C LYS A 586 -33.22 -20.85 10.30
N ALA A 587 -32.35 -20.51 11.24
CA ALA A 587 -31.99 -19.13 11.56
C ALA A 587 -31.21 -18.47 10.41
N VAL A 588 -31.46 -17.18 10.21
CA VAL A 588 -30.85 -16.38 9.14
C VAL A 588 -30.10 -15.20 9.75
N VAL A 589 -28.86 -14.97 9.32
CA VAL A 589 -27.97 -13.94 9.86
C VAL A 589 -27.55 -12.94 8.81
N LYS A 590 -27.04 -11.79 9.24
CA LYS A 590 -26.43 -10.77 8.37
C LYS A 590 -24.97 -10.54 8.79
N ALA A 591 -24.02 -11.01 7.99
CA ALA A 591 -22.56 -10.94 8.24
C ALA A 591 -21.76 -11.32 6.99
N ASP A 592 -20.43 -11.41 7.09
CA ASP A 592 -19.60 -12.08 6.07
C ASP A 592 -19.62 -13.58 6.30
N ARG A 593 -20.04 -14.36 5.31
CA ARG A 593 -20.17 -15.82 5.42
C ARG A 593 -18.83 -16.54 5.44
N VAL A 594 -17.79 -16.00 4.78
CA VAL A 594 -16.44 -16.59 4.79
C VAL A 594 -15.82 -16.40 6.17
N LEU A 595 -15.92 -15.18 6.69
CA LEU A 595 -15.40 -14.88 8.01
C LEU A 595 -16.20 -15.61 9.10
N THR A 596 -17.53 -15.70 8.97
CA THR A 596 -18.39 -16.52 9.85
C THR A 596 -17.98 -17.99 9.83
N LEU A 597 -17.74 -18.60 8.67
CA LEU A 597 -17.25 -19.98 8.57
C LEU A 597 -15.84 -20.12 9.14
N PHE A 598 -14.97 -19.13 8.95
CA PHE A 598 -13.64 -19.09 9.55
C PHE A 598 -13.71 -19.01 11.08
N MET A 599 -14.72 -18.32 11.64
CA MET A 599 -15.11 -18.51 13.03
C MET A 599 -15.46 -19.98 13.23
N VAL A 600 -16.65 -20.47 12.79
CA VAL A 600 -17.16 -21.83 13.10
C VAL A 600 -16.11 -22.96 12.94
N ASN A 601 -15.30 -22.93 11.88
CA ASN A 601 -14.21 -23.89 11.68
C ASN A 601 -13.09 -23.79 12.71
N THR A 602 -12.63 -22.59 13.07
CA THR A 602 -11.57 -22.48 14.09
C THR A 602 -12.08 -23.01 15.42
N LEU A 603 -13.30 -22.64 15.80
CA LEU A 603 -13.94 -23.15 17.01
C LEU A 603 -14.03 -24.70 16.97
N ALA A 604 -14.33 -25.27 15.80
CA ALA A 604 -14.39 -26.71 15.60
C ALA A 604 -13.00 -27.38 15.61
N ASP A 605 -11.96 -26.76 15.04
CA ASP A 605 -10.61 -27.30 15.05
C ASP A 605 -9.93 -27.18 16.42
N ASN A 606 -10.26 -26.13 17.16
CA ASN A 606 -9.90 -25.99 18.57
C ASN A 606 -10.55 -27.13 19.35
N ALA A 607 -11.88 -27.27 19.27
CA ALA A 607 -12.62 -28.42 19.77
C ALA A 607 -12.03 -29.79 19.40
N ARG A 608 -11.45 -29.94 18.20
CA ARG A 608 -10.88 -31.20 17.69
C ARG A 608 -9.44 -31.49 18.13
N LYS A 609 -8.57 -30.48 18.15
CA LYS A 609 -7.15 -30.61 18.54
C LYS A 609 -7.04 -31.16 19.95
N PHE A 610 -7.93 -30.64 20.80
CA PHE A 610 -8.17 -31.07 22.16
C PHE A 610 -9.03 -32.33 22.01
N THR A 611 -10.34 -32.47 22.26
CA THR A 611 -11.03 -33.58 21.54
C THR A 611 -10.52 -35.02 21.79
N GLU A 612 -10.04 -35.43 22.97
CA GLU A 612 -9.43 -36.77 23.09
C GLU A 612 -10.36 -37.97 22.82
N LYS A 613 -9.72 -39.14 22.70
CA LYS A 613 -10.22 -40.41 22.19
C LYS A 613 -11.35 -41.04 23.03
N GLY A 614 -12.52 -40.43 22.94
CA GLY A 614 -13.78 -40.89 23.53
C GLY A 614 -14.88 -39.84 23.46
N GLY A 615 -14.50 -38.56 23.38
CA GLY A 615 -15.41 -37.42 23.41
C GLY A 615 -16.28 -37.22 22.17
N LYS A 616 -17.01 -36.11 22.15
CA LYS A 616 -18.05 -35.74 21.18
C LYS A 616 -18.02 -34.22 20.96
N VAL A 617 -18.48 -33.71 19.83
CA VAL A 617 -18.45 -32.25 19.52
C VAL A 617 -19.83 -31.87 18.99
N THR A 618 -20.49 -30.80 19.46
CA THR A 618 -21.92 -30.51 19.16
C THR A 618 -22.19 -29.06 18.74
N ILE A 619 -22.33 -28.82 17.44
CA ILE A 619 -22.53 -27.46 16.88
C ILE A 619 -24.03 -27.12 16.77
N SER A 620 -24.50 -25.99 17.31
CA SER A 620 -25.93 -25.60 17.32
C SER A 620 -26.17 -24.07 17.31
N SER A 621 -27.40 -23.59 17.10
CA SER A 621 -27.71 -22.15 17.03
C SER A 621 -29.08 -21.80 17.61
N ILE A 622 -29.23 -20.62 18.22
CA ILE A 622 -30.46 -20.12 18.85
C ILE A 622 -30.89 -18.80 18.19
N GLU A 623 -32.20 -18.58 17.98
CA GLU A 623 -32.74 -17.44 17.22
C GLU A 623 -33.64 -16.53 18.06
N GLU A 624 -33.04 -15.47 18.60
CA GLU A 624 -33.65 -14.44 19.46
C GLU A 624 -34.32 -13.31 18.64
N PRO A 625 -35.05 -12.34 19.23
CA PRO A 625 -35.79 -11.32 18.48
C PRO A 625 -34.97 -10.55 17.44
N ASP A 626 -33.80 -10.04 17.82
CA ASP A 626 -32.97 -9.14 17.00
C ASP A 626 -31.67 -9.77 16.47
N TYR A 627 -31.28 -10.94 17.00
CA TYR A 627 -30.04 -11.63 16.65
C TYR A 627 -30.20 -13.15 16.58
N VAL A 628 -29.17 -13.81 16.07
CA VAL A 628 -29.00 -15.27 16.09
C VAL A 628 -27.67 -15.58 16.73
N GLU A 629 -27.67 -16.50 17.68
CA GLU A 629 -26.51 -17.04 18.36
C GLU A 629 -26.04 -18.35 17.70
N ILE A 630 -24.74 -18.53 17.51
CA ILE A 630 -24.16 -19.60 16.69
C ILE A 630 -23.01 -20.25 17.45
N SER A 631 -23.13 -21.53 17.78
CA SER A 631 -22.31 -22.20 18.78
C SER A 631 -21.66 -23.53 18.36
N VAL A 632 -20.51 -23.88 18.95
CA VAL A 632 -19.67 -25.04 18.54
C VAL A 632 -19.16 -25.82 19.75
N ALA A 633 -19.93 -26.78 20.26
CA ALA A 633 -19.55 -27.46 21.49
C ALA A 633 -18.45 -28.52 21.31
N ASP A 634 -17.62 -28.78 22.32
CA ASP A 634 -16.81 -30.01 22.42
C ASP A 634 -17.05 -30.79 23.68
N THR A 635 -16.49 -32.00 23.79
CA THR A 635 -16.59 -32.88 24.94
C THR A 635 -15.40 -33.86 25.04
N GLY A 636 -14.21 -33.38 24.70
CA GLY A 636 -12.94 -34.06 24.96
C GLY A 636 -11.80 -33.05 25.09
N CYS A 637 -10.87 -33.32 25.97
CA CYS A 637 -11.32 -33.15 27.32
C CYS A 637 -11.69 -31.73 27.76
N GLY A 638 -11.64 -30.58 27.01
CA GLY A 638 -12.30 -29.20 27.09
C GLY A 638 -11.82 -28.01 28.00
N LEU A 639 -12.46 -26.84 28.25
CA LEU A 639 -11.95 -25.68 29.11
C LEU A 639 -12.21 -25.52 30.70
N THR A 640 -11.37 -24.91 31.56
CA THR A 640 -11.61 -24.65 33.05
C THR A 640 -11.86 -23.17 33.48
N GLU A 641 -12.87 -22.72 34.29
CA GLU A 641 -13.38 -21.29 34.44
C GLU A 641 -12.47 -20.05 34.55
N GLU A 642 -11.18 -20.18 34.71
CA GLU A 642 -10.17 -19.12 34.66
C GLU A 642 -9.32 -19.31 33.38
N GLU A 643 -9.13 -20.57 32.93
CA GLU A 643 -8.78 -20.97 31.56
C GLU A 643 -9.76 -20.46 30.47
N GLN A 644 -10.74 -19.68 30.91
CA GLN A 644 -11.68 -18.91 30.11
C GLN A 644 -11.05 -17.57 29.82
N GLN A 645 -10.83 -16.78 30.84
CA GLN A 645 -11.53 -15.49 30.82
C GLN A 645 -10.78 -14.39 30.08
N HIS A 646 -9.48 -14.59 30.12
CA HIS A 646 -8.35 -13.91 29.56
C HIS A 646 -8.35 -14.04 28.07
N ILE A 647 -9.20 -14.90 27.46
CA ILE A 647 -9.21 -15.33 26.05
C ILE A 647 -8.28 -14.40 25.24
N PHE A 648 -8.63 -13.09 25.18
CA PHE A 648 -8.18 -11.89 24.43
C PHE A 648 -6.81 -11.14 24.52
N ASP A 649 -5.68 -11.57 25.08
CA ASP A 649 -4.53 -10.64 25.24
C ASP A 649 -3.12 -11.22 25.00
N HIS A 650 -2.26 -10.63 24.13
CA HIS A 650 -1.49 -11.37 23.08
C HIS A 650 0.05 -11.67 23.21
N LYS A 651 0.44 -12.71 22.44
CA LYS A 651 1.68 -13.04 21.67
C LYS A 651 2.64 -14.12 22.30
N PRO A 652 3.16 -15.16 21.57
CA PRO A 652 3.68 -16.52 21.97
C PRO A 652 4.65 -16.91 23.17
N ILE A 653 4.50 -18.16 23.70
CA ILE A 653 5.42 -18.94 24.56
C ILE A 653 5.87 -20.18 23.79
N HIS A 654 7.16 -20.47 23.87
CA HIS A 654 7.67 -21.83 24.11
C HIS A 654 8.46 -21.75 25.43
N ASP A 655 8.33 -22.69 26.37
CA ASP A 655 8.97 -24.00 26.26
C ASP A 655 8.22 -25.10 27.03
N GLN A 656 7.42 -25.88 26.31
CA GLN A 656 7.50 -27.34 26.39
C GLN A 656 7.58 -27.89 24.96
N LYS A 657 8.14 -29.09 24.78
CA LYS A 657 8.41 -29.64 23.45
C LYS A 657 7.14 -30.20 22.80
N ASP A 658 7.13 -30.13 21.48
CA ASP A 658 6.24 -30.86 20.57
C ASP A 658 4.76 -30.42 20.50
N SER A 659 4.47 -29.13 20.22
CA SER A 659 3.56 -28.79 19.09
C SER A 659 3.61 -27.32 18.63
N ALA A 660 3.60 -27.11 17.30
CA ALA A 660 3.76 -25.80 16.67
C ALA A 660 2.41 -25.13 16.30
N SER A 661 1.47 -25.03 17.25
CA SER A 661 0.10 -24.53 17.02
C SER A 661 -0.28 -23.32 17.89
N HIS A 662 0.47 -22.22 17.78
CA HIS A 662 0.14 -20.96 18.47
C HIS A 662 -1.07 -20.25 17.85
N GLY A 663 -1.95 -19.70 18.69
CA GLY A 663 -3.22 -19.13 18.27
C GLY A 663 -3.05 -17.89 17.40
N PHE A 664 -3.44 -18.05 16.15
CA PHE A 664 -3.72 -16.99 15.16
C PHE A 664 -4.98 -17.36 14.33
N GLY A 665 -5.71 -18.40 14.77
CA GLY A 665 -6.95 -18.89 14.19
C GLY A 665 -8.19 -18.14 14.65
N LEU A 666 -8.58 -18.18 15.92
CA LEU A 666 -9.79 -17.45 16.36
C LEU A 666 -9.62 -15.90 16.33
N MET A 667 -8.49 -15.35 15.81
CA MET A 667 -7.94 -13.95 15.79
C MET A 667 -8.92 -12.91 15.29
N ASN A 668 -8.67 -12.34 14.13
CA ASN A 668 -9.58 -12.60 13.04
C ASN A 668 -11.03 -12.64 13.52
N CYS A 669 -11.58 -13.76 13.99
CA CYS A 669 -12.98 -13.87 14.47
C CYS A 669 -13.52 -12.75 15.39
N ASN A 670 -12.90 -12.38 16.52
CA ASN A 670 -13.45 -11.24 17.28
C ASN A 670 -13.00 -9.88 16.76
N GLY A 671 -11.83 -9.80 16.13
CA GLY A 671 -11.48 -8.61 15.36
C GLY A 671 -12.58 -8.28 14.37
N ILE A 672 -13.13 -9.31 13.76
CA ILE A 672 -14.25 -9.32 12.85
C ILE A 672 -15.56 -8.98 13.58
N ILE A 673 -15.91 -9.58 14.72
CA ILE A 673 -17.12 -9.20 15.50
C ILE A 673 -17.10 -7.74 15.97
N ASN A 674 -16.01 -7.30 16.62
CA ASN A 674 -15.87 -5.90 17.04
C ASN A 674 -15.77 -4.94 15.83
N LYS A 675 -15.28 -5.42 14.69
CA LYS A 675 -15.29 -4.65 13.46
C LYS A 675 -16.69 -4.55 12.85
N TYR A 676 -17.54 -5.59 12.91
CA TYR A 676 -18.94 -5.49 12.47
C TYR A 676 -19.68 -4.40 13.25
N LYS A 677 -19.56 -4.38 14.59
CA LYS A 677 -20.16 -3.33 15.45
C LYS A 677 -19.85 -1.92 14.95
N LYS A 678 -18.65 -1.69 14.41
CA LYS A 678 -18.17 -0.40 13.89
C LYS A 678 -18.59 -0.04 12.46
N ILE A 679 -19.36 -0.88 11.75
CA ILE A 679 -19.76 -0.61 10.35
C ILE A 679 -21.13 0.05 10.22
N SER A 680 -22.17 -0.45 10.90
CA SER A 680 -23.50 0.21 10.93
C SER A 680 -24.37 -0.29 12.08
N GLN A 681 -25.39 0.49 12.43
CA GLN A 681 -26.19 0.31 13.66
C GLN A 681 -26.87 -1.06 13.81
N ILE A 682 -27.19 -1.76 12.72
CA ILE A 682 -27.76 -3.12 12.78
C ILE A 682 -26.76 -4.17 13.30
N PHE A 683 -25.46 -3.87 13.31
CA PHE A 683 -24.41 -4.77 13.81
C PHE A 683 -24.09 -4.58 15.29
N SER A 684 -24.83 -3.73 16.02
CA SER A 684 -24.69 -3.58 17.48
C SER A 684 -24.83 -4.91 18.22
N VAL A 685 -25.77 -5.75 17.77
CA VAL A 685 -26.08 -7.08 18.33
C VAL A 685 -25.14 -8.20 17.87
N CYS A 686 -24.03 -7.87 17.18
CA CYS A 686 -22.95 -8.84 17.04
C CYS A 686 -22.34 -9.09 18.41
N GLU A 687 -22.00 -10.33 18.75
CA GLU A 687 -21.34 -10.63 20.01
C GLU A 687 -20.45 -11.83 19.85
N MET A 688 -19.48 -11.98 20.75
CA MET A 688 -18.55 -13.08 20.68
C MET A 688 -18.43 -13.74 22.05
N GLY A 689 -19.58 -14.07 22.66
CA GLY A 689 -19.70 -14.93 23.83
C GLY A 689 -19.41 -16.39 23.48
N VAL A 690 -19.64 -17.31 24.42
CA VAL A 690 -18.97 -18.61 24.56
C VAL A 690 -19.44 -19.21 25.93
N GLU A 691 -19.74 -20.51 26.21
CA GLU A 691 -20.15 -21.03 27.57
C GLU A 691 -19.87 -22.57 28.02
N SER A 692 -19.01 -22.95 29.02
CA SER A 692 -18.68 -24.37 29.51
C SER A 692 -18.66 -24.63 31.08
N GLU A 693 -17.80 -25.43 31.78
CA GLU A 693 -17.50 -25.63 33.27
C GLU A 693 -16.43 -26.72 33.44
N LYS A 694 -15.27 -26.66 34.12
CA LYS A 694 -14.29 -27.77 33.90
C LYS A 694 -14.78 -29.22 34.02
N ASP A 695 -14.15 -29.95 33.12
CA ASP A 695 -14.14 -31.35 32.82
C ASP A 695 -15.35 -31.90 32.11
N LYS A 696 -16.42 -31.19 31.75
CA LYS A 696 -17.63 -31.84 31.20
C LYS A 696 -18.19 -31.50 29.77
N GLY A 697 -17.48 -30.80 28.88
CA GLY A 697 -17.98 -30.33 27.56
C GLY A 697 -17.27 -29.08 27.00
N SER A 698 -17.97 -28.25 26.22
CA SER A 698 -17.45 -26.94 25.83
C SER A 698 -18.56 -26.11 25.09
N ARG A 699 -18.90 -24.82 25.32
CA ARG A 699 -19.89 -23.88 24.60
C ARG A 699 -19.56 -22.64 23.68
N PHE A 700 -18.46 -22.45 22.94
CA PHE A 700 -18.26 -21.39 21.90
C PHE A 700 -19.57 -20.83 21.31
N PHE A 701 -19.91 -19.52 21.37
CA PHE A 701 -21.12 -18.95 20.74
C PHE A 701 -21.01 -17.49 20.21
N PHE A 702 -21.04 -17.22 18.91
CA PHE A 702 -21.03 -15.81 18.44
C PHE A 702 -22.43 -15.40 17.98
N ARG A 703 -22.84 -14.17 18.31
CA ARG A 703 -24.12 -13.60 17.89
C ARG A 703 -23.91 -12.77 16.64
N LEU A 704 -24.86 -12.85 15.71
CA LEU A 704 -24.92 -12.03 14.51
C LEU A 704 -26.34 -11.46 14.34
N PRO A 705 -26.51 -10.28 13.71
CA PRO A 705 -27.82 -9.66 13.54
C PRO A 705 -28.75 -10.53 12.73
N LYS A 706 -30.02 -10.58 13.14
CA LYS A 706 -31.04 -11.40 12.50
C LYS A 706 -31.25 -10.92 11.06
N GLY A 707 -30.83 -11.75 10.11
CA GLY A 707 -31.08 -11.53 8.70
C GLY A 707 -32.57 -11.75 8.46
N ILE A 708 -33.28 -10.72 7.98
CA ILE A 708 -34.73 -10.85 7.76
C ILE A 708 -34.99 -11.93 6.71
N SER A 709 -35.53 -13.07 7.14
CA SER A 709 -36.02 -14.11 6.24
C SER A 709 -37.00 -13.50 5.25
N ARG A 710 -36.75 -13.68 3.95
CA ARG A 710 -37.48 -13.00 2.86
C ARG A 710 -39.00 -13.28 2.87
N VAL A 711 -39.43 -14.31 3.59
CA VAL A 711 -40.85 -14.66 3.81
C VAL A 711 -41.51 -13.77 4.87
N LEU A 712 -40.80 -13.42 5.94
CA LEU A 712 -41.36 -12.73 7.11
C LEU A 712 -41.61 -11.24 6.83
N LEU A 713 -40.75 -10.61 6.01
CA LEU A 713 -40.92 -9.23 5.53
C LEU A 713 -42.25 -9.04 4.78
N ALA A 714 -42.71 -10.05 4.04
CA ALA A 714 -43.97 -10.01 3.31
C ALA A 714 -45.21 -10.03 4.24
N PHE A 715 -45.07 -10.59 5.46
CA PHE A 715 -46.17 -10.69 6.43
C PHE A 715 -46.32 -9.41 7.27
N VAL A 716 -45.21 -8.79 7.67
CA VAL A 716 -45.22 -7.50 8.41
C VAL A 716 -45.79 -6.37 7.54
N LEU A 717 -45.56 -6.41 6.23
CA LEU A 717 -46.17 -5.47 5.27
C LEU A 717 -47.70 -5.60 5.17
N ALA A 718 -48.29 -6.75 5.56
CA ALA A 718 -49.75 -6.91 5.57
C ALA A 718 -50.38 -6.30 6.83
N THR A 719 -49.81 -6.57 8.02
CA THR A 719 -50.39 -6.15 9.31
C THR A 719 -50.21 -4.66 9.62
N ALA A 720 -49.13 -4.04 9.12
CA ALA A 720 -48.89 -2.60 9.27
C ALA A 720 -50.01 -1.71 8.68
N SER A 721 -50.87 -2.26 7.82
CA SER A 721 -52.01 -1.58 7.18
C SER A 721 -53.14 -1.18 8.15
N LEU A 722 -53.21 -1.80 9.35
CA LEU A 722 -54.39 -1.73 10.23
C LEU A 722 -54.24 -0.81 11.46
N LEU A 723 -53.02 -0.43 11.85
CA LEU A 723 -52.75 0.33 13.08
C LEU A 723 -52.29 1.78 12.85
N THR A 724 -52.13 2.24 11.60
CA THR A 724 -51.69 3.61 11.29
C THR A 724 -52.84 4.61 11.12
N ALA A 725 -53.93 4.44 11.87
CA ALA A 725 -54.93 5.49 12.06
C ALA A 725 -54.52 6.37 13.25
N GLN A 726 -54.34 7.68 13.01
CA GLN A 726 -54.08 8.71 14.04
C GLN A 726 -52.69 8.73 14.73
N ALA A 727 -51.57 8.75 13.97
CA ALA A 727 -50.37 9.52 14.37
C ALA A 727 -49.37 9.80 13.23
N ARG A 728 -49.02 11.07 13.05
CA ARG A 728 -47.87 11.65 12.29
C ARG A 728 -47.59 13.03 12.91
N PRO A 729 -46.39 13.67 12.77
CA PRO A 729 -45.36 13.43 11.73
C PRO A 729 -43.89 13.40 12.22
N THR A 730 -42.94 13.05 11.35
CA THR A 730 -41.63 13.74 11.16
C THR A 730 -40.82 13.15 9.99
N ARG A 731 -40.89 13.80 8.82
CA ARG A 731 -39.89 13.65 7.72
C ARG A 731 -39.87 14.82 6.72
N ALA A 732 -40.62 15.89 7.01
CA ALA A 732 -40.71 17.10 6.19
C ALA A 732 -39.83 18.25 6.72
N SER A 733 -39.46 18.21 8.00
CA SER A 733 -38.71 19.26 8.69
C SER A 733 -37.38 19.56 7.97
N ASP A 734 -36.54 18.55 7.81
CA ASP A 734 -35.15 18.73 7.42
C ASP A 734 -35.02 19.22 5.97
N LYS A 735 -35.90 18.73 5.09
CA LYS A 735 -35.98 19.19 3.69
C LYS A 735 -36.48 20.64 3.59
N ALA A 736 -37.42 21.06 4.43
CA ALA A 736 -37.87 22.45 4.49
C ALA A 736 -36.76 23.37 5.06
N THR A 737 -36.08 22.93 6.13
CA THR A 737 -34.99 23.68 6.76
C THR A 737 -33.77 23.81 5.84
N ALA A 738 -33.36 22.74 5.14
CA ALA A 738 -32.25 22.79 4.18
C ALA A 738 -32.57 23.69 2.97
N LEU A 739 -33.82 23.66 2.48
CA LEU A 739 -34.28 24.54 1.41
C LEU A 739 -34.29 26.02 1.84
N ALA A 740 -34.76 26.32 3.06
CA ALA A 740 -34.72 27.67 3.62
C ALA A 740 -33.27 28.19 3.81
N LYS A 741 -32.34 27.31 4.22
CA LYS A 741 -30.91 27.64 4.38
C LYS A 741 -30.10 27.63 3.07
N LYS A 742 -30.69 27.23 1.93
CA LYS A 742 -30.00 26.99 0.64
C LYS A 742 -28.83 26.00 0.75
N ASP A 743 -28.97 24.99 1.62
CA ASP A 743 -28.00 23.90 1.75
C ASP A 743 -28.23 22.87 0.65
N TYR A 744 -27.57 23.10 -0.49
CA TYR A 744 -27.69 22.24 -1.66
C TYR A 744 -26.96 20.90 -1.51
N ASN A 745 -25.98 20.76 -0.61
CA ASN A 745 -25.30 19.48 -0.37
C ASN A 745 -26.21 18.52 0.41
N THR A 746 -26.86 18.99 1.49
CA THR A 746 -27.85 18.18 2.23
C THR A 746 -29.04 17.83 1.34
N LEU A 747 -29.52 18.77 0.51
CA LEU A 747 -30.59 18.49 -0.45
C LEU A 747 -30.16 17.47 -1.51
N ALA A 748 -28.93 17.52 -2.02
CA ALA A 748 -28.40 16.53 -2.94
C ALA A 748 -28.37 15.12 -2.30
N GLY A 749 -27.93 15.00 -1.05
CA GLY A 749 -27.88 13.71 -0.33
C GLY A 749 -29.25 13.05 -0.21
N ILE A 750 -30.27 13.80 0.23
CA ILE A 750 -31.66 13.31 0.36
C ILE A 750 -32.20 12.74 -0.96
N TYR A 751 -31.82 13.32 -2.10
CA TYR A 751 -32.22 12.81 -3.43
C TYR A 751 -31.34 11.65 -3.94
N ALA A 752 -30.11 11.49 -3.46
CA ALA A 752 -29.30 10.30 -3.74
C ALA A 752 -29.81 9.07 -2.99
N ASP A 753 -30.13 9.20 -1.69
CA ASP A 753 -30.84 8.16 -0.92
C ASP A 753 -32.13 7.74 -1.63
N SER A 754 -32.92 8.73 -2.08
CA SER A 754 -34.16 8.50 -2.82
C SER A 754 -33.95 7.75 -4.13
N ALA A 755 -32.86 8.03 -4.86
CA ALA A 755 -32.50 7.32 -6.09
C ALA A 755 -32.13 5.86 -5.81
N TYR A 756 -31.29 5.62 -4.80
CA TYR A 756 -30.85 4.29 -4.34
C TYR A 756 -32.00 3.41 -3.87
N PHE A 757 -32.83 3.89 -2.93
CA PHE A 757 -34.01 3.13 -2.49
C PHE A 757 -35.01 2.90 -3.62
N SER A 758 -35.13 3.82 -4.57
CA SER A 758 -35.96 3.63 -5.76
C SER A 758 -35.41 2.54 -6.70
N ASN A 759 -34.08 2.37 -6.76
CA ASN A 759 -33.41 1.39 -7.63
C ASN A 759 -33.57 -0.04 -7.06
N ILE A 760 -33.39 -0.18 -5.75
CA ILE A 760 -33.69 -1.42 -5.00
C ILE A 760 -35.15 -1.84 -5.20
N ASN A 761 -36.08 -0.88 -5.12
CA ASN A 761 -37.51 -1.12 -5.35
C ASN A 761 -37.91 -1.28 -6.83
N GLY A 762 -36.96 -1.54 -7.74
CA GLY A 762 -37.21 -1.76 -9.17
C GLY A 762 -37.80 -0.56 -9.93
N SER A 763 -37.89 0.60 -9.28
CA SER A 763 -38.55 1.80 -9.79
C SER A 763 -37.57 2.67 -10.58
N TYR A 764 -36.90 2.08 -11.56
CA TYR A 764 -35.77 2.67 -12.29
C TYR A 764 -36.07 4.05 -12.91
N SER A 765 -37.29 4.27 -13.40
CA SER A 765 -37.72 5.56 -13.95
C SER A 765 -37.78 6.67 -12.89
N LYS A 766 -38.18 6.33 -11.65
CA LYS A 766 -38.10 7.23 -10.49
C LYS A 766 -36.66 7.42 -10.02
N THR A 767 -35.81 6.40 -10.10
CA THR A 767 -34.36 6.52 -9.82
C THR A 767 -33.71 7.56 -10.72
N LEU A 768 -33.97 7.53 -12.03
CA LEU A 768 -33.45 8.54 -12.95
C LEU A 768 -34.01 9.95 -12.66
N ALA A 769 -35.28 10.08 -12.26
CA ALA A 769 -35.87 11.36 -11.86
C ALA A 769 -35.28 11.92 -10.54
N TYR A 770 -35.02 11.08 -9.55
CA TYR A 770 -34.35 11.49 -8.32
C TYR A 770 -32.87 11.83 -8.57
N ALA A 771 -32.19 11.09 -9.45
CA ALA A 771 -30.85 11.43 -9.91
C ALA A 771 -30.80 12.74 -10.71
N ASP A 772 -31.78 13.00 -11.58
CA ASP A 772 -31.94 14.29 -12.27
C ASP A 772 -32.10 15.44 -11.26
N THR A 773 -32.86 15.21 -10.18
CA THR A 773 -33.07 16.19 -9.11
C THR A 773 -31.82 16.39 -8.24
N CYS A 774 -31.07 15.33 -7.91
CA CYS A 774 -29.80 15.45 -7.20
C CYS A 774 -28.74 16.22 -8.01
N ARG A 775 -28.61 15.89 -9.30
CA ARG A 775 -27.68 16.59 -10.23
C ARG A 775 -28.02 18.07 -10.40
N TYR A 776 -29.29 18.47 -10.28
CA TYR A 776 -29.68 19.88 -10.22
C TYR A 776 -29.11 20.58 -8.98
N TYR A 777 -29.23 20.01 -7.77
CA TYR A 777 -28.67 20.63 -6.56
C TYR A 777 -27.13 20.63 -6.53
N LEU A 778 -26.48 19.58 -7.04
CA LEU A 778 -25.01 19.57 -7.22
C LEU A 778 -24.55 20.70 -8.16
N ASN A 779 -25.24 20.92 -9.28
CA ASN A 779 -24.97 22.05 -10.18
C ASN A 779 -25.20 23.42 -9.51
N LEU A 780 -26.22 23.57 -8.67
CA LEU A 780 -26.43 24.80 -7.89
C LEU A 780 -25.31 25.04 -6.87
N HIS A 781 -24.77 24.00 -6.24
CA HIS A 781 -23.64 24.13 -5.32
C HIS A 781 -22.34 24.52 -6.04
N TYR A 782 -22.06 23.89 -7.19
CA TYR A 782 -20.96 24.32 -8.06
C TYR A 782 -21.07 25.80 -8.45
N LEU A 783 -22.28 26.28 -8.78
CA LEU A 783 -22.51 27.70 -9.10
C LEU A 783 -22.38 28.66 -7.89
N GLN A 784 -22.51 28.18 -6.64
CA GLN A 784 -22.11 28.97 -5.47
C GLN A 784 -20.57 29.12 -5.40
N LEU A 785 -19.82 28.05 -5.66
CA LEU A 785 -18.35 28.02 -5.63
C LEU A 785 -17.70 28.70 -6.86
N ARG A 786 -18.41 28.74 -7.99
CA ARG A 786 -17.99 29.34 -9.26
C ARG A 786 -19.18 30.06 -9.95
N PRO A 787 -19.53 31.30 -9.54
CA PRO A 787 -20.70 32.04 -10.07
C PRO A 787 -20.69 32.37 -11.58
N LYS A 788 -19.57 32.17 -12.28
CA LYS A 788 -19.43 32.29 -13.75
C LYS A 788 -19.04 30.97 -14.43
N GLY A 789 -19.09 29.85 -13.70
CA GLY A 789 -18.71 28.53 -14.19
C GLY A 789 -19.66 28.00 -15.27
N LYS A 790 -19.10 27.33 -16.30
CA LYS A 790 -19.86 26.76 -17.42
C LYS A 790 -19.89 25.22 -17.44
N GLU A 791 -18.97 24.58 -16.72
CA GLU A 791 -18.87 23.12 -16.59
C GLU A 791 -19.96 22.62 -15.63
N LEU A 792 -21.09 22.17 -16.17
CA LEU A 792 -22.22 21.61 -15.40
C LEU A 792 -22.38 20.10 -15.67
N MET A 793 -22.68 19.36 -14.61
CA MET A 793 -22.94 17.92 -14.61
C MET A 793 -24.23 17.59 -15.39
N LYS A 794 -24.15 16.66 -16.35
CA LYS A 794 -25.24 16.29 -17.28
C LYS A 794 -25.71 14.85 -17.10
N ARG A 795 -26.96 14.54 -17.47
CA ARG A 795 -27.48 13.14 -17.55
C ARG A 795 -26.75 12.32 -18.63
N LEU A 796 -26.44 12.97 -19.75
CA LEU A 796 -25.75 12.43 -20.93
C LEU A 796 -24.84 13.52 -21.53
N GLY A 797 -23.70 13.14 -22.09
CA GLY A 797 -22.74 14.02 -22.75
C GLY A 797 -21.90 13.28 -23.80
N SER A 798 -20.98 13.98 -24.47
CA SER A 798 -19.99 13.32 -25.33
C SER A 798 -18.86 12.76 -24.48
N LEU A 799 -18.43 11.52 -24.75
CA LEU A 799 -17.24 10.93 -24.13
C LEU A 799 -15.93 11.55 -24.66
N SER A 800 -15.98 12.24 -25.81
CA SER A 800 -14.85 12.97 -26.40
C SER A 800 -14.52 14.29 -25.69
N ILE A 801 -15.13 14.58 -24.53
CA ILE A 801 -14.93 15.80 -23.76
C ILE A 801 -14.90 15.39 -22.28
N VAL A 802 -13.84 15.77 -21.56
CA VAL A 802 -13.72 15.49 -20.11
C VAL A 802 -14.98 15.98 -19.37
N PRO A 803 -15.73 15.08 -18.69
CA PRO A 803 -16.96 15.44 -17.99
C PRO A 803 -16.76 16.49 -16.89
N ALA A 804 -17.80 17.29 -16.62
CA ALA A 804 -17.72 18.43 -15.71
C ALA A 804 -17.27 18.02 -14.30
N GLU A 805 -17.87 16.98 -13.75
CA GLU A 805 -17.55 16.39 -12.44
C GLU A 805 -16.11 15.86 -12.30
N ILE A 806 -15.45 15.51 -13.41
CA ILE A 806 -14.02 15.12 -13.42
C ILE A 806 -13.13 16.37 -13.45
N LYS A 807 -13.48 17.38 -14.26
CA LYS A 807 -12.83 18.71 -14.20
C LYS A 807 -12.95 19.33 -12.81
N TRP A 808 -14.10 19.22 -12.16
CA TRP A 808 -14.30 19.71 -10.78
C TRP A 808 -13.33 19.06 -9.80
N TYR A 809 -13.08 17.75 -9.97
CA TYR A 809 -12.14 16.98 -9.15
C TYR A 809 -10.69 17.41 -9.41
N HIS A 810 -10.29 17.59 -10.68
CA HIS A 810 -8.97 18.12 -11.06
C HIS A 810 -8.75 19.54 -10.52
N ASP A 811 -9.73 20.43 -10.69
CA ASP A 811 -9.80 21.79 -10.13
C ASP A 811 -9.85 21.80 -8.58
N SER A 812 -9.95 20.63 -7.94
CA SER A 812 -10.01 20.43 -6.48
C SER A 812 -11.13 21.23 -5.81
N LEU A 813 -12.29 21.32 -6.48
CA LEU A 813 -13.47 21.99 -5.93
C LEU A 813 -14.05 21.17 -4.76
N PRO A 814 -14.48 21.79 -3.64
CA PRO A 814 -14.99 21.10 -2.46
C PRO A 814 -16.44 20.58 -2.64
N MET A 815 -16.65 19.72 -3.63
CA MET A 815 -17.92 19.04 -3.90
C MET A 815 -18.02 17.74 -3.10
N ASN A 816 -19.24 17.29 -2.78
CA ASN A 816 -19.43 15.94 -2.24
C ASN A 816 -19.37 14.89 -3.36
N TYR A 817 -18.15 14.45 -3.68
CA TYR A 817 -17.91 13.41 -4.69
C TYR A 817 -18.40 11.99 -4.31
N GLY A 818 -18.85 11.77 -3.06
CA GLY A 818 -19.56 10.54 -2.69
C GLY A 818 -20.89 10.49 -3.42
N ILE A 819 -21.76 11.47 -3.13
CA ILE A 819 -23.06 11.67 -3.77
C ILE A 819 -22.95 11.64 -5.31
N ILE A 820 -21.88 12.22 -5.88
CA ILE A 820 -21.63 12.21 -7.34
C ILE A 820 -21.41 10.78 -7.86
N LEU A 821 -20.59 9.96 -7.20
CA LEU A 821 -20.35 8.57 -7.62
C LEU A 821 -21.57 7.68 -7.40
N ASP A 822 -22.25 7.82 -6.26
CA ASP A 822 -23.48 7.09 -5.96
C ASP A 822 -24.52 7.36 -7.06
N ILE A 823 -24.79 8.63 -7.36
CA ILE A 823 -25.70 9.03 -8.43
C ILE A 823 -25.27 8.55 -9.82
N ARG A 824 -23.97 8.47 -10.12
CA ARG A 824 -23.49 7.91 -11.40
C ARG A 824 -23.70 6.40 -11.47
N ASN A 825 -23.47 5.64 -10.40
CA ASN A 825 -23.81 4.20 -10.36
C ASN A 825 -25.31 3.97 -10.44
N GLU A 826 -26.12 4.66 -9.62
CA GLU A 826 -27.57 4.49 -9.61
C GLU A 826 -28.20 4.90 -10.95
N SER A 827 -27.67 5.95 -11.60
CA SER A 827 -28.08 6.32 -12.96
C SER A 827 -27.69 5.26 -13.99
N ALA A 828 -26.52 4.64 -13.87
CA ALA A 828 -26.09 3.56 -14.76
C ALA A 828 -26.96 2.30 -14.59
N VAL A 829 -27.17 1.82 -13.37
CA VAL A 829 -27.97 0.62 -13.09
C VAL A 829 -29.45 0.82 -13.49
N ALA A 830 -30.02 1.99 -13.22
CA ALA A 830 -31.38 2.30 -13.66
C ALA A 830 -31.50 2.41 -15.18
N ALA A 831 -30.54 3.05 -15.86
CA ALA A 831 -30.51 3.12 -17.32
C ALA A 831 -30.33 1.74 -17.97
N LEU A 832 -29.50 0.87 -17.38
CA LEU A 832 -29.27 -0.51 -17.83
C LEU A 832 -30.56 -1.34 -17.79
N ALA A 833 -31.35 -1.20 -16.73
CA ALA A 833 -32.63 -1.89 -16.56
C ALA A 833 -33.80 -1.25 -17.34
N LEU A 834 -33.67 0.01 -17.77
CA LEU A 834 -34.62 0.70 -18.64
C LEU A 834 -34.29 0.59 -20.14
N HIS A 835 -33.20 -0.11 -20.50
CA HIS A 835 -32.69 -0.19 -21.88
C HIS A 835 -32.23 1.16 -22.46
N GLU A 836 -31.92 2.16 -21.60
CA GLU A 836 -31.37 3.47 -21.99
C GLU A 836 -29.85 3.38 -22.25
N TRP A 837 -29.44 2.60 -23.27
CA TRP A 837 -28.04 2.20 -23.49
C TRP A 837 -27.01 3.33 -23.50
N GLU A 838 -27.31 4.47 -24.12
CA GLU A 838 -26.38 5.61 -24.17
C GLU A 838 -26.24 6.31 -22.80
N VAL A 839 -27.32 6.33 -22.01
CA VAL A 839 -27.30 6.85 -20.63
C VAL A 839 -26.54 5.88 -19.73
N TYR A 840 -26.71 4.56 -19.90
CA TYR A 840 -25.88 3.56 -19.23
C TYR A 840 -24.39 3.76 -19.54
N LYS A 841 -23.98 3.75 -20.83
CA LYS A 841 -22.58 3.92 -21.25
C LYS A 841 -21.95 5.17 -20.64
N TYR A 842 -22.62 6.32 -20.77
CA TYR A 842 -22.10 7.58 -20.26
C TYR A 842 -21.96 7.57 -18.73
N ASN A 843 -22.98 7.11 -18.00
CA ASN A 843 -22.92 7.11 -16.53
C ASN A 843 -21.97 6.03 -15.99
N ASN A 844 -21.86 4.87 -16.64
CA ASN A 844 -20.91 3.81 -16.28
C ASN A 844 -19.45 4.25 -16.55
N SER A 845 -19.19 4.91 -17.69
CA SER A 845 -17.89 5.47 -18.04
C SER A 845 -17.46 6.60 -17.09
N VAL A 846 -18.33 7.56 -16.80
CA VAL A 846 -18.05 8.61 -15.79
C VAL A 846 -17.83 8.00 -14.41
N TYR A 847 -18.70 7.09 -13.97
CA TYR A 847 -18.55 6.40 -12.69
C TYR A 847 -17.17 5.74 -12.60
N THR A 848 -16.81 4.95 -13.61
CA THR A 848 -15.53 4.24 -13.69
C THR A 848 -14.34 5.20 -13.64
N HIS A 849 -14.37 6.32 -14.38
CA HIS A 849 -13.28 7.29 -14.40
C HIS A 849 -13.13 8.03 -13.07
N LEU A 850 -14.22 8.61 -12.56
CA LEU A 850 -14.19 9.35 -11.29
C LEU A 850 -13.95 8.43 -10.08
N PHE A 851 -14.35 7.16 -10.15
CA PHE A 851 -14.04 6.15 -9.14
C PHE A 851 -12.54 5.81 -9.13
N LYS A 852 -11.95 5.59 -10.32
CA LYS A 852 -10.50 5.38 -10.48
C LYS A 852 -9.68 6.56 -9.95
N GLU A 853 -10.11 7.78 -10.18
CA GLU A 853 -9.41 8.98 -9.70
C GLU A 853 -9.64 9.26 -8.21
N ARG A 854 -10.84 9.03 -7.68
CA ARG A 854 -11.18 9.35 -6.29
C ARG A 854 -10.71 8.32 -5.26
N TYR A 855 -10.63 7.05 -5.66
CA TYR A 855 -10.12 5.96 -4.81
C TYR A 855 -8.68 5.54 -5.16
N ALA A 856 -8.01 6.29 -6.04
CA ALA A 856 -6.55 6.32 -6.06
C ALA A 856 -6.01 6.83 -4.70
N ASP A 857 -4.85 6.33 -4.28
CA ASP A 857 -4.24 6.79 -3.03
C ASP A 857 -3.68 8.21 -3.21
N ASN A 858 -4.48 9.18 -2.72
CA ASN A 858 -4.32 10.61 -2.99
C ASN A 858 -3.10 11.25 -2.31
N SER A 859 -2.46 10.54 -1.38
CA SER A 859 -1.17 10.93 -0.79
C SER A 859 -0.14 11.31 -1.86
N LEU A 860 -0.05 10.50 -2.93
CA LEU A 860 0.83 10.75 -4.06
C LEU A 860 0.31 11.88 -4.97
N GLY A 861 -1.00 11.97 -5.22
CA GLY A 861 -1.60 13.00 -6.09
C GLY A 861 -1.46 14.43 -5.54
N GLU A 862 -1.32 14.59 -4.22
CA GLU A 862 -1.05 15.86 -3.56
C GLU A 862 0.47 16.15 -3.48
N TYR A 863 1.27 15.15 -3.07
CA TYR A 863 2.74 15.20 -3.13
C TYR A 863 3.26 15.60 -4.51
N CYS A 864 2.72 15.01 -5.58
CA CYS A 864 3.14 15.28 -6.95
C CYS A 864 2.75 16.69 -7.44
N ARG A 865 1.66 17.27 -6.92
CA ARG A 865 1.31 18.68 -7.19
C ARG A 865 2.21 19.64 -6.40
N MET A 866 2.59 19.30 -5.17
CA MET A 866 3.64 20.01 -4.44
C MET A 866 5.00 19.89 -5.13
N MET A 867 5.32 18.73 -5.71
CA MET A 867 6.57 18.49 -6.43
C MET A 867 6.67 19.31 -7.71
N MET A 868 5.64 19.31 -8.58
CA MET A 868 5.62 20.18 -9.77
C MET A 868 5.71 21.68 -9.42
N LYS A 869 5.14 22.09 -8.28
CA LYS A 869 5.24 23.46 -7.76
C LYS A 869 6.61 23.79 -7.13
N SER A 870 7.33 22.77 -6.67
CA SER A 870 8.75 22.86 -6.26
C SER A 870 9.67 22.93 -7.49
N GLU A 871 9.35 22.18 -8.54
CA GLU A 871 10.07 22.10 -9.81
C GLU A 871 10.25 23.48 -10.46
N THR A 872 9.16 24.25 -10.57
CA THR A 872 9.19 25.63 -11.09
C THR A 872 10.09 26.55 -10.26
N ASN A 873 10.12 26.38 -8.93
CA ASN A 873 10.93 27.20 -8.04
C ASN A 873 12.43 26.84 -8.12
N LYS A 874 12.75 25.54 -8.23
CA LYS A 874 14.13 25.05 -8.42
C LYS A 874 14.74 25.58 -9.72
N ASN A 875 13.97 25.56 -10.82
CA ASN A 875 14.41 26.08 -12.12
C ASN A 875 14.73 27.59 -12.07
N VAL A 876 13.95 28.39 -11.31
CA VAL A 876 14.24 29.82 -11.09
C VAL A 876 15.50 30.02 -10.24
N ALA A 877 15.67 29.26 -9.16
CA ALA A 877 16.86 29.35 -8.30
C ALA A 877 18.15 29.01 -9.06
N VAL A 878 18.14 27.99 -9.91
CA VAL A 878 19.29 27.61 -10.76
C VAL A 878 19.59 28.70 -11.80
N ALA A 879 18.58 29.33 -12.41
CA ALA A 879 18.79 30.44 -13.34
C ALA A 879 19.46 31.64 -12.67
N LEU A 880 19.09 31.95 -11.42
CA LEU A 880 19.73 32.99 -10.62
C LEU A 880 21.17 32.62 -10.24
N LEU A 881 21.45 31.35 -9.91
CA LEU A 881 22.81 30.87 -9.61
C LEU A 881 23.76 31.04 -10.80
N VAL A 882 23.30 30.72 -12.02
CA VAL A 882 24.10 30.89 -13.26
C VAL A 882 24.35 32.38 -13.55
N LEU A 883 23.36 33.26 -13.30
CA LEU A 883 23.55 34.71 -13.39
C LEU A 883 24.57 35.25 -12.37
N PHE A 884 24.55 34.74 -11.14
CA PHE A 884 25.54 35.09 -10.11
C PHE A 884 26.96 34.64 -10.47
N LEU A 885 27.14 33.42 -10.98
CA LEU A 885 28.45 32.93 -11.41
C LEU A 885 29.09 33.81 -12.51
N LEU A 886 28.28 34.35 -13.42
CA LEU A 886 28.74 35.25 -14.48
C LEU A 886 29.06 36.67 -13.98
N SER A 887 28.52 37.11 -12.83
CA SER A 887 28.73 38.47 -12.30
C SER A 887 30.02 38.67 -11.51
N ILE A 888 30.78 37.59 -11.25
CA ILE A 888 32.04 37.62 -10.47
C ILE A 888 33.18 38.34 -11.22
N PHE A 889 33.23 38.21 -12.55
CA PHE A 889 34.36 38.71 -13.37
C PHE A 889 34.55 40.24 -13.32
N PRO A 890 33.51 41.09 -13.50
CA PRO A 890 33.64 42.55 -13.38
C PRO A 890 34.19 43.03 -12.04
N VAL A 891 33.83 42.37 -10.94
CA VAL A 891 34.25 42.76 -9.58
C VAL A 891 35.74 42.50 -9.36
N TYR A 892 36.23 41.33 -9.81
CA TYR A 892 37.64 40.93 -9.62
C TYR A 892 38.63 41.84 -10.39
N TYR A 893 38.22 42.32 -11.57
CA TYR A 893 39.04 43.23 -12.40
C TYR A 893 39.38 44.54 -11.65
N VAL A 894 38.44 45.08 -10.88
CA VAL A 894 38.59 46.36 -10.16
C VAL A 894 39.55 46.25 -8.96
N MET A 895 39.53 45.13 -8.23
CA MET A 895 40.36 44.97 -7.02
C MET A 895 41.87 44.85 -7.33
N TYR A 896 42.23 44.17 -8.42
CA TYR A 896 43.63 43.92 -8.78
C TYR A 896 44.44 45.20 -9.00
N TYR A 897 43.87 46.23 -9.61
CA TYR A 897 44.59 47.48 -9.91
C TYR A 897 44.93 48.29 -8.65
N ARG A 898 44.20 48.09 -7.54
CA ARG A 898 44.33 48.87 -6.30
C ARG A 898 45.30 48.28 -5.28
N HIS A 899 45.48 46.96 -5.25
CA HIS A 899 46.51 46.31 -4.42
C HIS A 899 47.90 46.43 -5.06
N ARG A 900 48.31 47.69 -5.37
CA ARG A 900 49.38 47.98 -6.33
C ARG A 900 50.18 49.29 -6.15
N LEU A 901 50.16 50.04 -5.00
CA LEU A 901 51.04 51.24 -4.77
C LEU A 901 51.71 51.63 -3.38
N SER A 902 51.45 51.03 -2.19
CA SER A 902 52.37 50.95 -0.99
C SER A 902 52.32 49.60 -0.13
N TYR A 903 53.10 48.54 -0.43
CA TYR A 903 53.04 47.13 0.11
C TYR A 903 54.30 46.28 -0.11
N GLN A 904 54.91 46.32 -1.30
CA GLN A 904 55.79 45.27 -1.87
C GLN A 904 57.17 45.14 -1.21
N PHE A 905 57.30 45.54 0.06
CA PHE A 905 58.52 45.37 0.84
C PHE A 905 58.22 45.20 2.34
N CYS A 906 57.71 46.24 3.01
CA CYS A 906 57.45 46.22 4.46
C CYS A 906 56.29 45.31 4.88
N LEU A 907 55.49 44.87 3.91
CA LEU A 907 54.16 44.30 4.09
C LEU A 907 54.10 42.82 3.64
N GLU A 908 55.15 42.33 2.95
CA GLU A 908 55.33 40.90 2.71
C GLU A 908 55.68 40.15 3.99
N ARG A 909 56.62 40.65 4.83
CA ARG A 909 57.00 39.95 6.07
C ARG A 909 55.87 39.87 7.10
N VAL A 910 54.99 40.87 7.19
CA VAL A 910 53.81 40.81 8.07
C VAL A 910 52.65 40.06 7.42
N LYS A 911 52.48 40.11 6.09
CA LYS A 911 51.56 39.17 5.43
C LYS A 911 52.06 37.72 5.43
N GLN A 912 53.34 37.40 5.61
CA GLN A 912 53.75 36.02 5.88
C GLN A 912 53.11 35.51 7.19
N ILE A 913 53.13 36.34 8.24
CA ILE A 913 52.45 36.05 9.52
C ILE A 913 50.92 35.98 9.31
N ASN A 914 50.31 36.93 8.57
CA ASN A 914 48.86 36.90 8.32
C ASN A 914 48.41 35.80 7.32
N THR A 915 49.29 35.31 6.44
CA THR A 915 48.98 34.17 5.54
C THR A 915 49.19 32.83 6.21
N ILE A 916 50.00 32.76 7.28
CA ILE A 916 49.93 31.64 8.22
C ILE A 916 48.53 31.64 8.88
N LEU A 917 48.07 32.78 9.41
CA LEU A 917 46.70 32.92 9.97
C LEU A 917 45.58 32.47 9.01
N LEU A 918 45.67 32.88 7.75
CA LEU A 918 44.66 32.64 6.71
C LEU A 918 44.99 31.45 5.78
N SER A 919 45.89 30.53 6.20
CA SER A 919 46.16 29.28 5.49
C SER A 919 45.19 28.16 5.90
N ASP A 920 45.12 27.09 5.10
CA ASP A 920 44.31 25.89 5.38
C ASP A 920 44.99 24.91 6.37
N VAL A 921 45.99 25.39 7.13
CA VAL A 921 46.72 24.60 8.15
C VAL A 921 45.97 24.65 9.49
N SER A 922 46.02 23.61 10.33
CA SER A 922 45.31 23.63 11.63
C SER A 922 45.75 24.79 12.52
N GLU A 923 44.80 25.33 13.31
CA GLU A 923 45.00 26.56 14.10
C GLU A 923 46.15 26.44 15.12
N GLU A 924 46.39 25.24 15.65
CA GLU A 924 47.50 24.93 16.56
C GLU A 924 48.87 25.08 15.86
N ASN A 925 48.95 24.72 14.58
CA ASN A 925 50.15 24.87 13.76
C ASN A 925 50.33 26.32 13.29
N LYS A 926 49.23 27.06 13.07
CA LYS A 926 49.30 28.52 12.83
C LYS A 926 49.97 29.23 14.00
N LEU A 927 49.55 28.93 15.23
CA LEU A 927 50.12 29.51 16.44
C LEU A 927 51.64 29.27 16.55
N ARG A 928 52.11 28.03 16.27
CA ARG A 928 53.53 27.65 16.32
C ARG A 928 54.42 28.32 15.27
N GLU A 929 53.91 28.63 14.09
CA GLU A 929 54.71 29.31 13.05
C GLU A 929 54.69 30.83 13.22
N VAL A 930 53.62 31.42 13.79
CA VAL A 930 53.57 32.85 14.15
C VAL A 930 54.68 33.22 15.15
N GLU A 931 54.94 32.38 16.16
CA GLU A 931 55.98 32.64 17.17
C GLU A 931 57.41 32.75 16.58
N LYS A 932 57.68 32.14 15.43
CA LYS A 932 59.02 32.13 14.79
C LYS A 932 59.28 33.35 13.89
N GLY A 933 58.26 34.14 13.57
CA GLY A 933 58.31 35.17 12.53
C GLY A 933 58.79 36.57 12.96
N VAL A 934 58.92 36.81 14.27
CA VAL A 934 59.15 38.16 14.83
C VAL A 934 60.57 38.68 14.53
N SER A 935 60.72 40.00 14.30
CA SER A 935 62.00 40.58 13.86
C SER A 935 62.11 42.08 14.16
N ASP A 936 63.19 42.50 14.81
CA ASP A 936 63.42 43.85 15.38
C ASP A 936 63.46 45.03 14.37
N ARG A 937 63.24 44.76 13.08
CA ARG A 937 63.21 45.77 12.00
C ARG A 937 61.79 46.13 11.55
N PHE A 938 60.76 45.69 12.25
CA PHE A 938 59.41 46.17 12.03
C PHE A 938 59.24 47.61 12.55
N PRO A 939 58.63 48.54 11.79
CA PRO A 939 58.09 49.79 12.33
C PRO A 939 57.21 49.51 13.56
N GLU A 940 57.24 50.38 14.58
CA GLU A 940 56.64 50.11 15.90
C GLU A 940 55.17 49.65 15.84
N ARG A 941 54.36 50.26 14.97
CA ARG A 941 52.95 49.85 14.73
C ARG A 941 52.81 48.38 14.30
N LEU A 942 53.74 47.86 13.50
CA LEU A 942 53.69 46.48 13.01
C LEU A 942 54.06 45.45 14.09
N LEU A 943 54.91 45.84 15.05
CA LEU A 943 55.28 44.96 16.16
C LEU A 943 54.10 44.76 17.13
N ALA A 944 53.33 45.83 17.39
CA ALA A 944 52.12 45.76 18.24
C ALA A 944 51.03 44.85 17.65
N ILE A 945 50.82 44.90 16.32
CA ILE A 945 49.81 44.11 15.61
C ILE A 945 50.08 42.60 15.75
N VAL A 946 51.34 42.16 15.65
CA VAL A 946 51.72 40.74 15.75
C VAL A 946 51.41 40.14 17.13
N ASN A 947 51.46 40.93 18.20
CA ASN A 947 51.10 40.46 19.54
C ASN A 947 49.58 40.26 19.71
N GLN A 948 48.76 41.21 19.23
CA GLN A 948 47.29 41.06 19.26
C GLN A 948 46.82 39.84 18.45
N ILE A 949 47.49 39.57 17.33
CA ILE A 949 47.24 38.38 16.49
C ILE A 949 47.45 37.07 17.28
N LYS A 950 48.47 37.02 18.15
CA LYS A 950 48.79 35.82 18.95
C LYS A 950 47.73 35.53 20.01
N GLU A 951 47.28 36.55 20.74
CA GLU A 951 46.27 36.41 21.79
C GLU A 951 44.91 35.98 21.22
N ALA A 952 44.51 36.53 20.08
CA ALA A 952 43.26 36.18 19.41
C ALA A 952 43.23 34.73 18.88
N LEU A 953 44.36 34.23 18.37
CA LEU A 953 44.47 32.82 17.92
C LEU A 953 44.26 31.83 19.06
N ILE A 954 44.82 32.09 20.24
CA ILE A 954 44.72 31.17 21.39
C ILE A 954 43.26 30.98 21.81
N ALA A 955 42.51 32.08 21.93
CA ALA A 955 41.09 32.02 22.27
C ALA A 955 40.26 31.26 21.22
N SER A 956 40.52 31.46 19.93
CA SER A 956 39.81 30.73 18.86
C SER A 956 40.10 29.23 18.84
N VAL A 957 41.33 28.80 19.13
CA VAL A 957 41.65 27.36 19.20
C VAL A 957 40.80 26.69 20.27
N GLU A 958 40.72 27.29 21.46
CA GLU A 958 39.94 26.77 22.58
C GLU A 958 38.42 26.81 22.29
N GLU A 959 37.93 27.90 21.69
CA GLU A 959 36.50 28.08 21.36
C GLU A 959 36.04 27.17 20.21
N ASN A 960 36.83 27.05 19.14
CA ASN A 960 36.51 26.20 17.98
C ASN A 960 36.61 24.70 18.33
N GLN A 961 37.64 24.27 19.08
CA GLN A 961 37.71 22.89 19.60
C GLN A 961 36.51 22.57 20.50
N LYS A 962 36.11 23.51 21.37
CA LYS A 962 34.94 23.33 22.22
C LYS A 962 33.65 23.24 21.39
N SER A 963 33.39 24.18 20.49
CA SER A 963 32.17 24.17 19.65
C SER A 963 32.08 22.93 18.77
N GLN A 964 33.19 22.44 18.21
CA GLN A 964 33.20 21.18 17.47
C GLN A 964 32.90 19.97 18.37
N SER A 965 33.49 19.91 19.58
CA SER A 965 33.19 18.86 20.56
C SER A 965 31.74 18.92 21.06
N ASP A 966 31.19 20.12 21.27
CA ASP A 966 29.79 20.30 21.68
C ASP A 966 28.82 19.87 20.57
N ILE A 967 29.13 20.14 19.30
CA ILE A 967 28.35 19.66 18.14
C ILE A 967 28.48 18.15 17.95
N GLU A 968 29.67 17.56 18.11
CA GLU A 968 29.87 16.11 18.01
C GLU A 968 29.12 15.36 19.12
N MET A 969 29.13 15.90 20.35
CA MET A 969 28.31 15.39 21.46
C MET A 969 26.81 15.54 21.18
N LEU A 970 26.34 16.64 20.58
CA LEU A 970 24.93 16.79 20.20
C LEU A 970 24.52 15.83 19.07
N GLU A 971 25.37 15.64 18.05
CA GLU A 971 25.11 14.68 16.99
C GLU A 971 25.05 13.24 17.52
N ASP A 972 25.92 12.86 18.46
CA ASP A 972 25.83 11.57 19.13
C ASP A 972 24.61 11.48 20.06
N GLU A 973 24.18 12.56 20.72
CA GLU A 973 22.90 12.55 21.46
C GLU A 973 21.71 12.38 20.51
N VAL A 974 21.71 13.03 19.33
CA VAL A 974 20.71 12.81 18.26
C VAL A 974 20.71 11.36 17.83
N ARG A 975 21.86 10.79 17.46
CA ARG A 975 21.99 9.38 17.05
C ARG A 975 21.49 8.41 18.12
N CYS A 976 21.78 8.69 19.40
CA CYS A 976 21.30 7.89 20.53
C CYS A 976 19.77 7.99 20.72
N VAL A 977 19.21 9.21 20.65
CA VAL A 977 17.76 9.46 20.80
C VAL A 977 16.98 8.89 19.62
N GLU A 978 17.47 9.03 18.38
CA GLU A 978 16.88 8.43 17.17
C GLU A 978 16.86 6.89 17.28
N TYR A 979 17.97 6.27 17.66
CA TYR A 979 18.03 4.82 17.85
C TYR A 979 17.10 4.32 18.98
N GLU A 980 17.02 5.05 20.11
CA GLU A 980 16.07 4.70 21.18
C GLU A 980 14.61 4.85 20.70
N ASN A 981 14.32 5.91 19.93
CA ASN A 981 13.01 6.24 19.39
C ASN A 981 12.53 5.21 18.35
N GLU A 982 13.37 4.84 17.38
CA GLU A 982 13.06 3.79 16.40
C GLU A 982 12.85 2.44 17.08
N ARG A 983 13.73 2.05 18.00
CA ARG A 983 13.61 0.79 18.76
C ARG A 983 12.30 0.75 19.56
N LEU A 984 11.91 1.85 20.19
CA LEU A 984 10.63 1.96 20.89
C LEU A 984 9.44 2.00 19.93
N HIS A 985 9.54 2.67 18.78
CA HIS A 985 8.48 2.66 17.77
C HIS A 985 8.25 1.26 17.19
N ILE A 986 9.32 0.53 16.87
CA ILE A 986 9.27 -0.85 16.42
C ILE A 986 8.70 -1.73 17.54
N SER A 987 9.20 -1.63 18.78
CA SER A 987 8.66 -2.37 19.92
C SER A 987 7.18 -2.07 20.16
N ASN A 988 6.73 -0.81 20.02
CA ASN A 988 5.34 -0.41 20.19
C ASN A 988 4.41 -0.85 19.05
N SER A 989 4.84 -0.76 17.79
CA SER A 989 4.08 -1.21 16.62
C SER A 989 4.02 -2.73 16.55
N ILE A 990 5.12 -3.39 16.95
CA ILE A 990 5.11 -4.79 17.32
C ILE A 990 4.10 -4.97 18.45
N LEU A 991 4.13 -4.23 19.57
CA LEU A 991 3.23 -4.39 20.73
C LEU A 991 1.74 -4.13 20.46
N ASP A 992 1.36 -3.26 19.53
CA ASP A 992 -0.03 -3.20 19.05
C ASP A 992 -0.37 -4.47 18.26
N ASN A 993 0.55 -5.03 17.47
CA ASN A 993 0.48 -6.39 16.94
C ASN A 993 0.88 -7.49 17.97
N CYS A 994 1.10 -7.12 19.25
CA CYS A 994 1.24 -7.98 20.43
C CYS A 994 0.09 -7.76 21.42
N LEU A 995 -0.99 -7.12 20.98
CA LEU A 995 -2.20 -6.93 21.78
C LEU A 995 -3.44 -7.05 20.89
N SER A 996 -3.42 -6.46 19.68
CA SER A 996 -4.45 -6.58 18.63
C SER A 996 -4.82 -8.03 18.32
N THR A 997 -3.86 -8.85 17.91
CA THR A 997 -4.11 -10.22 17.41
C THR A 997 -4.89 -11.03 18.44
N LEU A 998 -4.44 -11.06 19.70
CA LEU A 998 -5.18 -11.80 20.71
C LEU A 998 -6.40 -11.03 21.22
N LYS A 999 -6.44 -9.70 21.23
CA LYS A 999 -7.73 -8.98 21.46
C LYS A 999 -8.75 -9.28 20.38
N HIS A 1000 -8.35 -10.05 19.38
CA HIS A 1000 -9.17 -10.69 18.41
C HIS A 1000 -9.24 -12.25 18.63
N GLU A 1001 -8.20 -12.98 19.05
CA GLU A 1001 -8.09 -14.46 18.99
C GLU A 1001 -9.11 -15.34 19.70
N THR A 1002 -10.12 -14.83 20.42
CA THR A 1002 -10.44 -15.60 21.63
C THR A 1002 -11.56 -15.19 22.63
N MET A 1003 -12.40 -14.13 22.62
CA MET A 1003 -13.27 -13.85 23.81
C MET A 1003 -14.67 -14.50 23.83
N TYR A 1004 -15.07 -15.58 23.16
CA TYR A 1004 -14.50 -16.69 22.41
C TYR A 1004 -13.71 -17.86 22.96
N TYR A 1005 -13.35 -17.85 24.23
CA TYR A 1005 -13.26 -18.92 25.22
C TYR A 1005 -13.55 -18.41 26.68
N PRO A 1006 -13.70 -17.07 27.05
CA PRO A 1006 -13.93 -16.42 28.37
C PRO A 1006 -15.24 -16.48 29.07
N SER A 1007 -16.30 -16.58 28.30
CA SER A 1007 -17.52 -17.11 28.85
C SER A 1007 -17.62 -18.61 28.54
N ARG A 1008 -16.84 -19.28 27.61
CA ARG A 1008 -16.84 -20.79 27.42
C ARG A 1008 -16.15 -21.62 28.42
N ILE A 1009 -16.38 -21.25 29.66
CA ILE A 1009 -16.46 -22.18 30.76
C ILE A 1009 -17.66 -21.88 31.71
N ARG A 1010 -18.70 -21.16 31.25
CA ARG A 1010 -19.99 -20.96 31.96
C ARG A 1010 -21.27 -21.80 31.58
N GLN A 1011 -21.70 -22.01 30.32
CA GLN A 1011 -22.99 -22.72 30.01
C GLN A 1011 -22.92 -24.12 30.54
N LEU A 1012 -21.86 -24.87 30.34
CA LEU A 1012 -21.81 -26.22 30.90
C LEU A 1012 -21.57 -26.29 32.42
N VAL A 1013 -21.52 -25.15 33.13
CA VAL A 1013 -21.72 -25.01 34.60
C VAL A 1013 -23.20 -24.96 34.90
N ASP A 1014 -23.91 -24.41 33.93
CA ASP A 1014 -25.33 -24.17 33.91
C ASP A 1014 -26.08 -25.30 33.14
N GLU A 1015 -25.37 -26.19 32.41
CA GLU A 1015 -25.90 -27.37 31.72
C GLU A 1015 -25.79 -28.59 32.66
N PRO A 1016 -26.92 -29.17 33.08
CA PRO A 1016 -26.97 -30.13 34.17
C PRO A 1016 -26.39 -31.51 33.85
N ASP A 1017 -26.06 -31.78 32.59
CA ASP A 1017 -25.66 -33.11 32.08
C ASP A 1017 -24.28 -33.08 31.42
N GLY A 1018 -23.45 -32.11 31.83
CA GLY A 1018 -22.06 -32.06 31.37
C GLY A 1018 -21.32 -33.36 31.70
N GLN A 1019 -20.59 -33.86 30.70
CA GLN A 1019 -19.90 -35.15 30.57
C GLN A 1019 -18.46 -35.22 31.16
N LEU A 1020 -18.17 -35.34 32.47
CA LEU A 1020 -16.86 -35.02 33.14
C LEU A 1020 -15.47 -35.64 32.63
N GLU A 1021 -15.18 -35.73 31.31
CA GLU A 1021 -13.89 -35.93 30.61
C GLU A 1021 -13.84 -35.10 29.29
N ALA A 1022 -14.20 -33.83 29.38
CA ALA A 1022 -14.80 -33.10 28.27
C ALA A 1022 -14.73 -31.56 28.33
N ILE A 1023 -14.58 -30.94 29.52
CA ILE A 1023 -14.24 -29.51 29.83
C ILE A 1023 -12.79 -29.24 30.55
N ASP A 1024 -11.65 -29.98 30.47
CA ASP A 1024 -10.18 -29.80 30.87
C ASP A 1024 -9.05 -29.64 29.77
N GLU A 1025 -9.15 -30.27 28.59
CA GLU A 1025 -8.19 -30.20 27.47
C GLU A 1025 -8.17 -28.93 26.59
N LEU A 1026 -9.33 -28.39 26.19
CA LEU A 1026 -9.42 -27.07 25.55
C LEU A 1026 -9.01 -25.94 26.55
N ALA A 1027 -8.85 -26.28 27.84
CA ALA A 1027 -8.43 -25.43 28.93
C ALA A 1027 -6.94 -25.31 28.98
N ILE A 1028 -6.32 -26.48 29.03
CA ILE A 1028 -4.93 -26.70 28.73
C ILE A 1028 -4.64 -26.03 27.38
N TYR A 1029 -5.49 -26.17 26.36
CA TYR A 1029 -5.33 -25.42 25.10
C TYR A 1029 -5.42 -23.93 25.28
N TYR A 1030 -6.25 -23.38 26.14
CA TYR A 1030 -6.19 -21.95 26.38
C TYR A 1030 -4.90 -21.56 27.06
N LYS A 1031 -4.57 -22.19 28.18
CA LYS A 1031 -3.42 -21.77 28.96
C LYS A 1031 -2.17 -21.95 28.16
N GLU A 1032 -2.10 -23.01 27.35
CA GLU A 1032 -1.31 -23.03 26.13
C GLU A 1032 -1.59 -21.74 25.36
N LEU A 1033 -2.64 -21.56 24.57
CA LEU A 1033 -2.92 -20.40 23.71
C LEU A 1033 -2.70 -19.00 24.30
N TYR A 1034 -2.68 -18.75 25.60
CA TYR A 1034 -2.63 -17.43 26.21
C TYR A 1034 -1.47 -17.24 27.15
N GLN A 1035 -1.02 -18.26 27.90
CA GLN A 1035 0.36 -18.21 28.36
C GLN A 1035 1.24 -18.13 27.12
N ILE A 1036 1.01 -19.00 26.11
CA ILE A 1036 1.49 -18.82 24.72
C ILE A 1036 1.28 -17.38 24.36
N LEU A 1037 0.06 -16.95 24.09
CA LEU A 1037 -0.09 -15.61 23.59
C LEU A 1037 -0.01 -14.57 24.73
N SER A 1038 1.01 -14.58 25.61
CA SER A 1038 1.42 -13.42 26.41
C SER A 1038 2.95 -13.22 26.50
N GLN A 1039 3.80 -14.26 26.52
CA GLN A 1039 5.26 -14.01 26.67
C GLN A 1039 5.95 -13.40 25.44
N GLN A 1040 5.49 -13.57 24.20
CA GLN A 1040 6.07 -12.86 23.06
C GLN A 1040 5.61 -11.39 23.04
N ALA A 1041 4.69 -10.96 23.93
CA ALA A 1041 4.53 -9.55 24.31
C ALA A 1041 5.43 -9.18 25.49
N MET A 1042 5.43 -9.97 26.58
CA MET A 1042 6.29 -9.72 27.74
C MET A 1042 7.76 -9.55 27.34
N SER A 1043 8.28 -10.42 26.47
CA SER A 1043 9.66 -10.34 25.98
C SER A 1043 9.97 -9.08 25.17
N GLN A 1044 8.96 -8.40 24.60
CA GLN A 1044 9.15 -7.09 23.97
C GLN A 1044 9.18 -5.97 25.01
N VAL A 1045 8.39 -6.10 26.08
CA VAL A 1045 8.41 -5.19 27.25
C VAL A 1045 9.73 -5.32 28.03
N GLU A 1046 10.17 -6.55 28.33
CA GLU A 1046 11.41 -6.82 29.08
C GLU A 1046 12.67 -6.41 28.31
N SER A 1047 12.59 -6.30 26.98
CA SER A 1047 13.67 -5.72 26.15
C SER A 1047 13.91 -4.23 26.42
N VAL A 1048 12.95 -3.53 27.04
CA VAL A 1048 12.99 -2.10 27.36
C VAL A 1048 13.16 -1.88 28.86
N LYS A 1049 14.39 -1.60 29.29
CA LYS A 1049 14.69 -1.23 30.68
C LYS A 1049 14.32 0.22 30.96
N LEU A 1050 13.61 0.46 32.06
CA LEU A 1050 13.30 1.80 32.56
C LEU A 1050 14.52 2.43 33.26
N VAL A 1051 14.70 3.74 33.11
CA VAL A 1051 15.83 4.48 33.69
C VAL A 1051 15.34 5.28 34.89
N SER A 1052 15.62 4.78 36.10
CA SER A 1052 15.33 5.51 37.34
C SER A 1052 16.47 6.48 37.67
N ARG A 1053 16.16 7.77 37.84
CA ARG A 1053 17.10 8.81 38.29
C ARG A 1053 16.45 9.73 39.32
N PRO A 1054 17.21 10.48 40.14
CA PRO A 1054 16.63 11.52 40.98
C PRO A 1054 15.93 12.60 40.13
N VAL A 1055 14.70 12.94 40.49
CA VAL A 1055 13.85 13.93 39.83
C VAL A 1055 13.26 14.87 40.87
N ASP A 1056 13.34 16.17 40.61
CA ASP A 1056 12.59 17.19 41.33
C ASP A 1056 11.24 17.43 40.65
N ILE A 1057 10.17 16.96 41.27
CA ILE A 1057 8.80 17.07 40.73
C ILE A 1057 8.32 18.53 40.67
N THR A 1058 8.86 19.43 41.51
CA THR A 1058 8.47 20.85 41.52
C THR A 1058 8.90 21.56 40.24
N THR A 1059 10.00 21.12 39.63
CA THR A 1059 10.49 21.60 38.32
C THR A 1059 9.82 20.92 37.13
N LEU A 1060 9.23 19.74 37.35
CA LEU A 1060 8.71 18.85 36.31
C LEU A 1060 7.29 19.23 35.87
N VAL A 1061 6.49 19.78 36.78
CA VAL A 1061 5.10 20.18 36.53
C VAL A 1061 5.04 21.68 36.22
N SER A 1062 4.48 22.04 35.07
CA SER A 1062 4.32 23.44 34.66
C SER A 1062 3.56 24.24 35.73
N PRO A 1063 4.03 25.42 36.19
CA PRO A 1063 3.35 26.18 37.25
C PRO A 1063 1.87 26.52 36.95
N SER A 1064 1.50 26.63 35.68
CA SER A 1064 0.11 26.82 35.22
C SER A 1064 -0.84 25.63 35.49
N LYS A 1065 -0.30 24.45 35.81
CA LYS A 1065 -1.05 23.23 36.17
C LYS A 1065 -1.22 23.06 37.67
N LEU A 1066 -0.64 23.94 38.49
CA LEU A 1066 -0.71 23.92 39.95
C LEU A 1066 -1.45 25.16 40.47
N THR A 1067 -2.23 25.03 41.54
CA THR A 1067 -2.84 26.18 42.23
C THR A 1067 -1.81 26.98 43.04
N THR A 1068 -0.81 26.28 43.57
CA THR A 1068 0.26 26.79 44.42
C THR A 1068 1.52 25.95 44.23
N THR A 1069 2.69 26.58 44.30
CA THR A 1069 3.98 25.89 44.44
C THR A 1069 4.03 25.13 45.77
N PHE A 1070 4.60 23.93 45.77
CA PHE A 1070 4.84 23.10 46.96
C PHE A 1070 6.30 22.63 46.98
N GLU A 1071 6.82 22.32 48.16
CA GLU A 1071 8.14 21.70 48.33
C GLU A 1071 8.01 20.18 48.38
N SER A 1072 8.98 19.45 47.84
CA SER A 1072 9.00 17.98 47.83
C SER A 1072 10.44 17.45 47.85
N PRO A 1073 10.74 16.35 48.55
CA PRO A 1073 12.02 15.66 48.41
C PRO A 1073 12.21 15.11 46.99
N LEU A 1074 13.47 14.95 46.57
CA LEU A 1074 13.81 14.28 45.32
C LEU A 1074 13.25 12.84 45.29
N ILE A 1075 12.66 12.47 44.17
CA ILE A 1075 12.04 11.15 43.95
C ILE A 1075 12.83 10.43 42.86
N SER A 1076 13.13 9.15 43.06
CA SER A 1076 13.85 8.32 42.08
C SER A 1076 12.84 7.73 41.10
N GLY A 1077 12.94 8.06 39.81
CA GLY A 1077 12.05 7.54 38.76
C GLY A 1077 12.40 8.03 37.35
N ASP A 1078 11.56 7.68 36.37
CA ASP A 1078 11.65 8.23 35.01
C ASP A 1078 10.88 9.57 34.94
N PRO A 1079 11.51 10.69 34.51
CA PRO A 1079 10.88 12.00 34.46
C PRO A 1079 9.72 12.09 33.46
N VAL A 1080 9.72 11.33 32.35
CA VAL A 1080 8.63 11.34 31.37
C VAL A 1080 7.37 10.74 32.00
N PHE A 1081 7.53 9.67 32.77
CA PHE A 1081 6.41 9.01 33.45
C PHE A 1081 5.89 9.84 34.61
N LEU A 1082 6.77 10.44 35.42
CA LEU A 1082 6.37 11.34 36.50
C LEU A 1082 5.68 12.62 35.97
N ALA A 1083 6.11 13.17 34.82
CA ALA A 1083 5.41 14.29 34.19
C ALA A 1083 4.04 13.88 33.66
N TYR A 1084 3.97 12.71 33.01
CA TYR A 1084 2.73 12.18 32.43
C TYR A 1084 1.68 11.83 33.50
N LEU A 1085 2.09 11.42 34.71
CA LEU A 1085 1.22 11.28 35.88
C LEU A 1085 0.42 12.58 36.15
N PHE A 1086 1.10 13.72 36.20
CA PHE A 1086 0.45 15.02 36.45
C PHE A 1086 -0.32 15.55 35.24
N ASP A 1087 0.13 15.29 34.01
CA ASP A 1087 -0.65 15.58 32.80
C ASP A 1087 -2.00 14.85 32.81
N ILE A 1088 -2.01 13.57 33.21
CA ILE A 1088 -3.23 12.77 33.33
C ILE A 1088 -4.15 13.34 34.42
N LEU A 1089 -3.64 13.57 35.63
CA LEU A 1089 -4.46 14.09 36.74
C LEU A 1089 -5.02 15.49 36.42
N TYR A 1090 -4.25 16.36 35.77
CA TYR A 1090 -4.71 17.67 35.33
C TYR A 1090 -5.82 17.57 34.26
N LEU A 1091 -5.69 16.64 33.30
CA LEU A 1091 -6.72 16.38 32.28
C LEU A 1091 -8.01 15.84 32.91
N ILE A 1092 -7.92 14.88 33.84
CA ILE A 1092 -9.07 14.34 34.57
C ILE A 1092 -9.74 15.44 35.42
N ASN A 1093 -8.96 16.37 36.00
CA ASN A 1093 -9.50 17.53 36.72
C ASN A 1093 -10.09 18.62 35.78
N ASN A 1094 -10.57 18.24 34.59
CA ASN A 1094 -11.13 19.13 33.57
C ASN A 1094 -10.21 20.30 33.18
N ASN A 1095 -8.89 20.07 33.17
CA ASN A 1095 -7.84 21.08 32.97
C ASN A 1095 -7.86 22.22 34.01
N GLN A 1096 -8.44 22.00 35.19
CA GLN A 1096 -8.31 22.92 36.32
C GLN A 1096 -7.00 22.62 37.08
N PRO A 1097 -6.25 23.65 37.51
CA PRO A 1097 -5.00 23.46 38.24
C PRO A 1097 -5.18 22.58 39.49
N LEU A 1098 -4.18 21.73 39.75
CA LEU A 1098 -4.15 20.80 40.87
C LEU A 1098 -3.59 21.48 42.12
N THR A 1099 -4.20 21.23 43.28
CA THR A 1099 -3.55 21.53 44.57
C THR A 1099 -2.76 20.30 45.01
N VAL A 1100 -1.47 20.46 45.26
CA VAL A 1100 -0.55 19.35 45.60
C VAL A 1100 0.23 19.69 46.86
N THR A 1101 0.37 18.73 47.78
CA THR A 1101 1.35 18.76 48.89
C THR A 1101 2.16 17.46 48.93
N ALA A 1102 3.30 17.45 49.62
CA ALA A 1102 4.16 16.29 49.77
C ALA A 1102 4.50 16.03 51.25
N GLU A 1103 4.42 14.76 51.68
CA GLU A 1103 4.64 14.36 53.08
C GLU A 1103 5.43 13.04 53.16
N GLU A 1104 6.57 13.04 53.85
CA GLU A 1104 7.39 11.84 54.10
C GLU A 1104 6.82 11.02 55.27
N HIS A 1105 5.86 10.15 54.96
CA HIS A 1105 5.19 9.29 55.93
C HIS A 1105 6.08 8.14 56.47
N GLN A 1106 7.07 7.68 55.69
CA GLN A 1106 7.99 6.60 56.07
C GLN A 1106 9.38 6.83 55.48
N PRO A 1107 10.48 6.43 56.17
CA PRO A 1107 11.84 6.66 55.69
C PRO A 1107 12.09 6.12 54.28
N GLY A 1108 12.39 7.02 53.34
CA GLY A 1108 12.71 6.64 51.97
C GLY A 1108 11.51 6.47 51.03
N TYR A 1109 10.31 6.92 51.43
CA TYR A 1109 9.13 7.07 50.57
C TYR A 1109 8.56 8.48 50.68
N VAL A 1110 8.03 9.03 49.58
CA VAL A 1110 7.32 10.32 49.59
C VAL A 1110 5.87 10.08 49.19
N THR A 1111 4.92 10.59 49.99
CA THR A 1111 3.51 10.64 49.62
C THR A 1111 3.20 12.00 49.01
N LEU A 1112 2.57 12.01 47.83
CA LEU A 1112 2.08 13.21 47.15
C LEU A 1112 0.55 13.24 47.25
N HIS A 1113 0.00 14.28 47.87
CA HIS A 1113 -1.43 14.47 48.07
C HIS A 1113 -1.96 15.44 47.01
N VAL A 1114 -2.73 14.95 46.04
CA VAL A 1114 -3.26 15.72 44.91
C VAL A 1114 -4.77 15.89 45.06
N ILE A 1115 -5.27 17.12 45.12
CA ILE A 1115 -6.71 17.43 45.26
C ILE A 1115 -7.34 17.65 43.88
N MET A 1116 -8.30 16.79 43.54
CA MET A 1116 -9.09 16.79 42.31
C MET A 1116 -10.37 17.61 42.54
N SER A 1117 -10.24 18.93 42.48
CA SER A 1117 -11.29 19.91 42.83
C SER A 1117 -12.58 19.83 41.99
N THR A 1118 -12.53 19.23 40.79
CA THR A 1118 -13.72 19.03 39.93
C THR A 1118 -14.35 17.63 40.06
N LEU A 1119 -13.78 16.76 40.89
CA LEU A 1119 -14.19 15.36 41.04
C LEU A 1119 -14.90 15.13 42.38
N THR A 1120 -16.13 14.61 42.35
CA THR A 1120 -16.93 14.29 43.54
C THR A 1120 -17.40 12.84 43.50
N LEU A 1121 -16.81 12.00 44.36
CA LEU A 1121 -17.06 10.56 44.46
C LEU A 1121 -17.32 10.17 45.92
N SER A 1122 -18.00 9.04 46.15
CA SER A 1122 -18.13 8.44 47.49
C SER A 1122 -16.89 7.62 47.86
N ASP A 1123 -16.65 7.42 49.16
CA ASP A 1123 -15.46 6.69 49.66
C ASP A 1123 -15.35 5.25 49.16
N ASP A 1124 -16.47 4.59 48.85
CA ASP A 1124 -16.46 3.26 48.23
C ASP A 1124 -15.93 3.32 46.79
N VAL A 1125 -16.35 4.32 46.01
CA VAL A 1125 -15.87 4.54 44.65
C VAL A 1125 -14.41 5.01 44.64
N CYS A 1126 -13.99 5.78 45.64
CA CYS A 1126 -12.59 6.20 45.83
C CYS A 1126 -11.65 5.02 46.09
N ARG A 1127 -12.07 4.02 46.88
CA ARG A 1127 -11.28 2.80 47.14
C ARG A 1127 -10.96 2.03 45.86
N ASP A 1128 -11.92 1.96 44.95
CA ASP A 1128 -11.78 1.25 43.68
C ASP A 1128 -11.32 2.13 42.50
N LEU A 1129 -10.90 3.39 42.76
CA LEU A 1129 -10.56 4.35 41.70
C LEU A 1129 -9.38 3.89 40.82
N PHE A 1130 -8.49 3.07 41.38
CA PHE A 1130 -7.30 2.52 40.72
C PHE A 1130 -7.42 1.02 40.40
N GLN A 1131 -8.62 0.45 40.51
CA GLN A 1131 -8.92 -0.83 39.87
C GLN A 1131 -9.05 -0.64 38.35
N PRO A 1132 -8.69 -1.64 37.53
CA PRO A 1132 -8.78 -1.54 36.08
C PRO A 1132 -10.25 -1.55 35.61
N SER A 1133 -10.73 -0.39 35.16
CA SER A 1133 -12.03 -0.24 34.49
C SER A 1133 -11.91 0.68 33.27
N ALA A 1134 -12.81 0.55 32.30
CA ALA A 1134 -12.83 1.33 31.06
C ALA A 1134 -12.94 2.85 31.33
N ASP A 1135 -13.83 3.23 32.26
CA ASP A 1135 -14.01 4.60 32.78
C ASP A 1135 -12.81 5.11 33.62
N ARG A 1136 -11.85 4.24 33.97
CA ARG A 1136 -10.73 4.53 34.88
C ARG A 1136 -9.36 4.23 34.28
N LEU A 1137 -9.28 3.95 32.97
CA LEU A 1137 -8.01 3.61 32.28
C LEU A 1137 -6.89 4.60 32.58
N MET A 1138 -7.21 5.90 32.66
CA MET A 1138 -6.25 6.95 32.99
C MET A 1138 -5.73 6.86 34.43
N PHE A 1139 -6.59 6.58 35.42
CA PHE A 1139 -6.15 6.28 36.79
C PHE A 1139 -5.35 4.97 36.85
N PHE A 1140 -5.70 3.96 36.06
CA PHE A 1140 -4.93 2.72 35.98
C PHE A 1140 -3.52 2.94 35.39
N ILE A 1141 -3.35 3.85 34.42
CA ILE A 1141 -2.02 4.31 33.96
C ILE A 1141 -1.27 4.99 35.12
N CYS A 1142 -1.91 5.85 35.92
CA CYS A 1142 -1.29 6.44 37.13
C CYS A 1142 -0.81 5.36 38.12
N ARG A 1143 -1.59 4.28 38.30
CA ARG A 1143 -1.19 3.12 39.11
C ARG A 1143 -0.01 2.36 38.49
N GLN A 1144 0.03 2.18 37.18
CA GLN A 1144 1.17 1.54 36.51
C GLN A 1144 2.44 2.40 36.63
N ILE A 1145 2.35 3.73 36.60
CA ILE A 1145 3.50 4.63 36.85
C ILE A 1145 4.05 4.44 38.26
N ALA A 1146 3.19 4.42 39.29
CA ALA A 1146 3.62 4.18 40.68
C ALA A 1146 4.18 2.75 40.89
N ARG A 1147 3.65 1.76 40.16
CA ARG A 1147 4.17 0.38 40.15
C ARG A 1147 5.54 0.28 39.47
N ASP A 1148 5.69 0.84 38.27
CA ASP A 1148 6.95 0.88 37.51
C ASP A 1148 8.05 1.61 38.30
N ASN A 1149 7.67 2.64 39.08
CA ASN A 1149 8.55 3.32 40.03
C ASN A 1149 9.05 2.37 41.13
N GLY A 1150 8.15 1.61 41.76
CA GLY A 1150 8.50 0.61 42.78
C GLY A 1150 9.30 -0.57 42.23
N GLU A 1151 9.04 -1.01 41.00
CA GLU A 1151 9.79 -2.09 40.35
C GLU A 1151 11.22 -1.63 39.95
N SER A 1152 11.36 -0.46 39.32
CA SER A 1152 12.68 0.06 38.90
C SER A 1152 13.59 0.50 40.06
N THR A 1153 13.03 0.81 41.22
CA THR A 1153 13.78 1.15 42.44
C THR A 1153 13.82 0.01 43.48
N ASN A 1154 13.18 -1.13 43.19
CA ASN A 1154 12.94 -2.25 44.12
C ASN A 1154 12.26 -1.84 45.45
N LYS A 1155 11.52 -0.73 45.46
CA LYS A 1155 10.78 -0.20 46.61
C LYS A 1155 9.30 -0.61 46.55
N ARG A 1156 9.00 -1.79 47.09
CA ARG A 1156 7.66 -2.42 47.02
C ARG A 1156 6.54 -1.68 47.78
N GLY A 1157 6.84 -0.61 48.50
CA GLY A 1157 5.83 0.27 49.14
C GLY A 1157 5.25 1.36 48.22
N CYS A 1158 5.74 1.50 46.98
CA CYS A 1158 5.19 2.48 46.03
C CYS A 1158 3.79 2.07 45.54
N GLY A 1159 2.90 3.04 45.34
CA GLY A 1159 1.50 2.80 45.03
C GLY A 1159 0.68 4.07 44.91
N ILE A 1160 -0.64 3.93 44.80
CA ILE A 1160 -1.58 5.06 44.65
C ILE A 1160 -2.94 4.69 45.24
N SER A 1161 -3.63 5.67 45.85
CA SER A 1161 -4.95 5.50 46.49
C SER A 1161 -5.76 6.80 46.44
N ALA A 1162 -7.05 6.76 46.77
CA ALA A 1162 -7.90 7.96 46.82
C ALA A 1162 -8.89 7.93 48.00
N ASN A 1163 -9.28 9.12 48.44
CA ASN A 1163 -10.18 9.38 49.56
C ASN A 1163 -11.12 10.55 49.21
N ALA A 1164 -12.40 10.51 49.62
CA ALA A 1164 -13.29 11.67 49.41
C ALA A 1164 -12.99 12.79 50.42
N THR A 1165 -13.16 14.06 50.02
CA THR A 1165 -13.00 15.22 50.90
C THR A 1165 -14.07 16.28 50.62
N PRO A 1166 -14.29 17.25 51.53
CA PRO A 1166 -15.21 18.38 51.28
C PRO A 1166 -14.85 19.25 50.06
N ASN A 1167 -13.61 19.16 49.57
CA ASN A 1167 -13.06 20.00 48.49
C ASN A 1167 -12.89 19.22 47.16
N GLY A 1168 -13.49 18.02 47.04
CA GLY A 1168 -13.29 17.08 45.94
C GLY A 1168 -12.57 15.80 46.38
N VAL A 1169 -12.05 15.00 45.45
CA VAL A 1169 -11.33 13.76 45.77
C VAL A 1169 -9.84 14.04 45.99
N ARG A 1170 -9.25 13.50 47.06
CA ARG A 1170 -7.79 13.53 47.28
C ARG A 1170 -7.18 12.23 46.79
N ILE A 1171 -6.13 12.31 45.99
CA ILE A 1171 -5.34 11.19 45.49
C ILE A 1171 -3.99 11.20 46.18
N ASP A 1172 -3.62 10.07 46.78
CA ASP A 1172 -2.41 9.90 47.58
C ASP A 1172 -1.46 8.95 46.82
N VAL A 1173 -0.39 9.50 46.25
CA VAL A 1173 0.60 8.77 45.43
C VAL A 1173 1.87 8.53 46.24
N VAL A 1174 2.27 7.28 46.46
CA VAL A 1174 3.47 6.91 47.21
C VAL A 1174 4.59 6.52 46.24
N LEU A 1175 5.70 7.25 46.25
CA LEU A 1175 6.84 7.09 45.34
C LEU A 1175 8.16 6.90 46.09
N ALA A 1176 9.15 6.32 45.43
CA ALA A 1176 10.46 6.06 46.03
C ALA A 1176 11.26 7.36 46.17
N LYS A 1177 11.58 7.75 47.42
CA LYS A 1177 12.50 8.87 47.68
C LYS A 1177 13.90 8.53 47.14
N ALA A 1178 14.55 9.48 46.48
CA ALA A 1178 15.96 9.39 46.14
C ALA A 1178 16.83 9.55 47.40
N ASN A 1179 17.96 8.84 47.45
CA ASN A 1179 18.95 8.95 48.53
C ASN A 1179 19.90 10.12 48.29
#